data_AF-A0A916DUH1-F1
#
_entry.id   AF-A0A916DUH1-F1
#
_cell.length_a   1.000
_cell.length_b   1.000
_cell.length_c   1.000
_cell.angle_alpha   90.00
_cell.angle_beta   90.00
_cell.angle_gamma   90.00
#
_symmetry.space_group_name_H-M   'P 1'
#
loop_
_entity.id
_entity.type
_entity.pdbx_description
1 polymer ?
#
loop_
_entity_poly.entity_id
_entity_poly.type
_entity_poly.pdbx_seq_one_letter_code
_entity_poly.pdbx_strand_id
1 'polypeptide(L)'
;MLGLLQRIGISFFLFLGWLSFIQAQQLPKTPYAPYGGVFTPKGTLRVLFVFVTYKDKSSSNPNFENKNYPLPDWNYTSNNKLPDFVDKETGNCPQYIFNKVADFEKYMDEVPNNFSKEFALMSNGQFKLIGDVFKDANGKPTVVEIDPTGGYSWSHLNGRAVEAMQKINPNVDLSRFDQRKNLPNFKFDNSDTSLHKPDGILDFVVFVHRYNKNWKEAPKPGMRGWTGSGGGFAATGVLAKNRINGYRIAEGFTMTYRSGVFVHEVAHVLFNAPHIMGVNNVVGDYFYLLSAGWGIMSPISMFRGFNAWERWYTGFSDLVADVKTAEDLKANNVFVLRDFFTTGDAMRIQIPFSGGQYLWLENHAKLHPMDEHPWKGSVVGVGDTVAGSAKGIYAYVEAIESSRNVIFSPLSSRANGIKVLHAGGNYDYHLYEELPDLRNNWGNVMKSFKRMQENPISGINNLYRFPYDKNKDGIIKIDPNYNSSRTEWFVPIFREEVQPDSFVNIYGCYGVYNAQKCQNYSRPVAFRAGDYLDMSSNPMPLNYPKYNLKEKKLAPYKLNGLALKFSKIEHTNDMKVEVRFGQTSLCQDRRWTGNIQLPNITGDDQADLEVAPCITLTLDKSGTTNTHVQTEAGDFVHPTVFTVKSGATLHLKQRAKLIVKANSKLIVEEGAKIRLDKKARIIIKPSAEFIFKKGAIEKHNRAKVIRERKS
;
A
#
# COMPACT_ATOMS: atom_id res chain seq x y z
N MET A 1 -40.17 66.16 -30.25
CA MET A 1 -40.02 67.60 -30.55
C MET A 1 -38.77 68.07 -29.84
N LEU A 2 -37.63 68.44 -30.42
CA LEU A 2 -37.11 68.66 -31.78
C LEU A 2 -35.62 68.22 -31.71
N GLY A 3 -35.08 67.51 -32.71
CA GLY A 3 -34.10 68.08 -33.66
C GLY A 3 -32.64 67.84 -33.20
N LEU A 4 -31.96 66.72 -33.51
CA LEU A 4 -31.46 66.26 -34.81
C LEU A 4 -30.26 67.08 -35.34
N LEU A 5 -29.06 66.45 -35.28
CA LEU A 5 -27.93 66.45 -36.24
C LEU A 5 -27.29 67.83 -36.60
N GLN A 6 -25.99 68.00 -36.82
CA GLN A 6 -25.04 67.18 -37.59
C GLN A 6 -23.68 67.92 -37.68
N ARG A 7 -22.62 67.20 -38.12
CA ARG A 7 -21.34 67.65 -38.76
C ARG A 7 -20.18 67.92 -37.78
N ILE A 8 -18.96 67.37 -37.90
CA ILE A 8 -18.13 66.69 -38.93
C ILE A 8 -17.02 65.95 -38.11
N GLY A 9 -16.69 64.67 -38.31
CA GLY A 9 -15.80 64.18 -39.38
C GLY A 9 -14.31 64.49 -39.11
N ILE A 10 -13.61 63.72 -38.28
CA ILE A 10 -12.62 62.68 -38.67
C ILE A 10 -11.15 63.17 -38.83
N SER A 11 -10.28 62.51 -38.05
CA SER A 11 -8.84 62.20 -38.24
C SER A 11 -7.74 63.17 -37.81
N PHE A 12 -7.04 62.83 -36.72
CA PHE A 12 -5.61 62.44 -36.74
C PHE A 12 -5.14 61.74 -35.42
N PHE A 13 -5.05 60.41 -35.47
CA PHE A 13 -4.02 59.49 -34.94
C PHE A 13 -3.01 59.93 -33.84
N LEU A 14 -2.96 59.20 -32.69
CA LEU A 14 -1.89 58.23 -32.28
C LEU A 14 -1.65 58.10 -30.75
N PHE A 15 -1.65 56.84 -30.30
CA PHE A 15 -1.02 56.24 -29.10
C PHE A 15 -1.62 56.43 -27.69
N LEU A 16 -1.66 55.30 -26.95
CA LEU A 16 -2.06 55.04 -25.55
C LEU A 16 -3.56 54.77 -25.37
N GLY A 17 -4.04 53.58 -25.00
CA GLY A 17 -3.38 52.33 -24.65
C GLY A 17 -4.47 51.28 -24.45
N TRP A 18 -4.32 50.15 -25.14
CA TRP A 18 -5.01 48.90 -24.81
C TRP A 18 -4.63 48.50 -23.38
N LEU A 19 -5.58 48.56 -22.46
CA LEU A 19 -5.50 47.85 -21.18
C LEU A 19 -6.67 46.88 -21.12
N SER A 20 -6.33 45.65 -21.50
CA SER A 20 -7.13 44.45 -21.45
C SER A 20 -7.65 44.20 -20.03
N PHE A 21 -8.93 44.47 -19.77
CA PHE A 21 -9.65 43.84 -18.67
C PHE A 21 -10.24 42.51 -19.15
N ILE A 22 -9.36 41.52 -19.36
CA ILE A 22 -9.72 40.12 -19.19
C ILE A 22 -9.08 39.72 -17.87
N GLN A 23 -9.78 40.02 -16.78
CA GLN A 23 -9.53 39.30 -15.53
C GLN A 23 -10.09 37.90 -15.77
N ALA A 24 -9.26 37.03 -16.36
CA ALA A 24 -9.52 35.62 -16.36
C ALA A 24 -9.59 35.23 -14.88
N GLN A 25 -10.80 35.12 -14.34
CA GLN A 25 -11.06 34.27 -13.19
C GLN A 25 -10.59 32.88 -13.63
N GLN A 26 -9.30 32.57 -13.38
CA GLN A 26 -8.81 31.21 -13.47
C GLN A 26 -9.71 30.42 -12.54
N LEU A 27 -10.61 29.62 -13.12
CA LEU A 27 -11.36 28.61 -12.40
C LEU A 27 -10.38 27.91 -11.46
N PRO A 28 -10.74 27.70 -10.17
CA PRO A 28 -9.82 27.03 -9.26
C PRO A 28 -9.38 25.72 -9.91
N LYS A 29 -8.07 25.58 -10.15
CA LYS A 29 -7.51 24.37 -10.75
C LYS A 29 -8.03 23.19 -9.93
N THR A 30 -8.70 22.26 -10.59
CA THR A 30 -9.08 20.98 -9.99
C THR A 30 -7.84 20.41 -9.29
N PRO A 31 -7.94 20.03 -8.00
CA PRO A 31 -6.80 19.46 -7.29
C PRO A 31 -6.17 18.33 -8.10
N TYR A 32 -4.84 18.26 -8.11
CA TYR A 32 -4.07 17.32 -8.90
C TYR A 32 -2.94 16.73 -8.05
N ALA A 33 -3.00 15.41 -7.82
CA ALA A 33 -2.12 14.68 -6.92
C ALA A 33 -0.62 14.89 -7.19
N PRO A 34 -0.14 14.95 -8.46
CA PRO A 34 1.26 15.27 -8.76
C PRO A 34 1.72 16.67 -8.34
N TYR A 35 0.83 17.59 -7.95
CA TYR A 35 1.25 18.85 -7.33
C TYR A 35 1.64 18.69 -5.86
N GLY A 36 1.30 17.56 -5.24
CA GLY A 36 1.67 17.20 -3.87
C GLY A 36 0.94 18.00 -2.79
N GLY A 37 1.03 17.53 -1.55
CA GLY A 37 0.41 18.14 -0.38
C GLY A 37 1.22 19.31 0.16
N VAL A 38 2.35 18.98 0.80
CA VAL A 38 3.27 19.97 1.41
C VAL A 38 4.29 20.51 0.42
N PHE A 39 4.71 19.70 -0.56
CA PHE A 39 5.59 20.10 -1.63
C PHE A 39 5.32 19.30 -2.90
N THR A 40 5.69 19.84 -4.04
CA THR A 40 5.59 19.13 -5.32
C THR A 40 6.75 18.14 -5.46
N PRO A 41 6.48 16.86 -5.78
CA PRO A 41 7.48 15.80 -6.01
C PRO A 41 8.27 16.00 -7.31
N LYS A 42 8.85 17.19 -7.49
CA LYS A 42 9.60 17.57 -8.69
C LYS A 42 10.68 18.58 -8.34
N GLY A 43 11.76 18.57 -9.12
CA GLY A 43 12.90 19.47 -8.94
C GLY A 43 13.68 19.16 -7.66
N THR A 44 14.41 20.15 -7.15
CA THR A 44 15.26 19.99 -5.96
C THR A 44 14.59 20.56 -4.72
N LEU A 45 14.38 19.75 -3.69
CA LEU A 45 13.91 20.19 -2.37
C LEU A 45 15.07 20.14 -1.39
N ARG A 46 15.35 21.27 -0.72
CA ARG A 46 16.38 21.35 0.32
C ARG A 46 15.74 21.28 1.70
N VAL A 47 16.16 20.30 2.49
CA VAL A 47 15.64 20.00 3.83
C VAL A 47 16.60 20.51 4.90
N LEU A 48 16.07 21.12 5.96
CA LEU A 48 16.83 21.41 7.17
C LEU A 48 16.68 20.29 8.20
N PHE A 49 17.80 19.68 8.59
CA PHE A 49 17.84 18.73 9.72
C PHE A 49 18.19 19.44 11.02
N VAL A 50 17.33 19.25 12.02
CA VAL A 50 17.52 19.73 13.37
C VAL A 50 17.69 18.53 14.29
N PHE A 51 18.94 18.20 14.64
CA PHE A 51 19.23 17.16 15.63
C PHE A 51 19.00 17.70 17.04
N VAL A 52 18.08 17.10 17.78
CA VAL A 52 17.66 17.57 19.10
C VAL A 52 18.18 16.63 20.18
N THR A 53 18.87 17.20 21.17
CA THR A 53 19.29 16.52 22.41
C THR A 53 18.63 17.17 23.62
N TYR A 54 18.75 16.54 24.79
CA TYR A 54 18.13 17.02 26.02
C TYR A 54 19.17 17.47 27.02
N LYS A 55 18.85 18.46 27.84
CA LYS A 55 19.69 18.86 28.97
C LYS A 55 19.81 17.71 29.98
N ASP A 56 21.04 17.34 30.30
CA ASP A 56 21.34 16.35 31.34
C ASP A 56 20.88 16.86 32.72
N LYS A 57 20.39 15.94 33.56
CA LYS A 57 19.92 16.23 34.93
C LYS A 57 18.92 17.38 34.99
N SER A 58 18.05 17.47 33.99
CA SER A 58 16.96 18.45 33.96
C SER A 58 16.03 18.30 35.17
N SER A 59 15.30 19.36 35.52
CA SER A 59 14.36 19.28 36.65
C SER A 59 13.20 18.30 36.41
N SER A 60 12.90 17.96 35.15
CA SER A 60 11.94 16.88 34.83
C SER A 60 12.45 15.46 35.07
N ASN A 61 13.76 15.24 34.95
CA ASN A 61 14.39 13.95 35.27
C ASN A 61 15.85 14.16 35.69
N PRO A 62 16.12 14.28 37.01
CA PRO A 62 17.48 14.41 37.53
C PRO A 62 18.39 13.21 37.24
N ASN A 63 17.82 12.04 36.94
CA ASN A 63 18.56 10.79 36.70
C ASN A 63 18.94 10.59 35.22
N PHE A 64 18.42 11.41 34.32
CA PHE A 64 18.70 11.29 32.89
C PHE A 64 20.02 11.99 32.53
N GLU A 65 20.93 11.27 31.90
CA GLU A 65 22.11 11.81 31.23
C GLU A 65 22.26 11.15 29.85
N ASN A 66 22.46 11.93 28.79
CA ASN A 66 22.50 11.43 27.41
C ASN A 66 23.57 10.35 27.21
N LYS A 67 24.73 10.50 27.86
CA LYS A 67 25.87 9.56 27.76
C LYS A 67 25.53 8.15 28.26
N ASN A 68 24.56 8.02 29.18
CA ASN A 68 24.14 6.73 29.74
C ASN A 68 23.26 5.93 28.77
N TYR A 69 22.84 6.55 27.67
CA TYR A 69 21.92 5.99 26.71
C TYR A 69 22.51 6.08 25.29
N PRO A 70 23.54 5.28 24.95
CA PRO A 70 24.13 5.30 23.63
C PRO A 70 23.12 4.87 22.55
N LEU A 71 23.25 5.45 21.36
CA LEU A 71 22.52 5.03 20.17
C LEU A 71 23.55 4.68 19.08
N PRO A 72 23.24 3.72 18.20
CA PRO A 72 24.13 3.36 17.09
C PRO A 72 24.51 4.57 16.24
N ASP A 73 25.81 4.80 16.05
CA ASP A 73 26.36 5.92 15.27
C ASP A 73 25.93 7.31 15.80
N TRP A 74 25.63 7.40 17.10
CA TRP A 74 25.44 8.66 17.81
C TRP A 74 25.94 8.54 19.26
N ASN A 75 27.26 8.43 19.38
CA ASN A 75 27.94 8.37 20.66
C ASN A 75 28.05 9.77 21.30
N TYR A 76 27.10 10.10 22.16
CA TYR A 76 27.02 11.41 22.79
C TYR A 76 28.09 11.60 23.87
N THR A 77 28.97 12.56 23.65
CA THR A 77 30.04 12.96 24.57
C THR A 77 30.12 14.48 24.69
N SER A 78 30.96 14.99 25.59
CA SER A 78 31.23 16.43 25.69
C SER A 78 31.84 17.01 24.41
N ASN A 79 32.60 16.19 23.67
CA ASN A 79 33.38 16.61 22.49
C ASN A 79 32.72 16.23 21.17
N ASN A 80 31.66 15.41 21.21
CA ASN A 80 30.84 15.08 20.06
C ASN A 80 29.38 14.91 20.49
N LYS A 81 28.54 15.89 20.15
CA LYS A 81 27.11 15.82 20.43
C LYS A 81 26.28 15.41 19.22
N LEU A 82 26.83 15.45 18.01
CA LEU A 82 26.15 15.08 16.76
C LEU A 82 26.24 13.56 16.49
N PRO A 83 25.39 13.02 15.59
CA PRO A 83 25.60 11.67 15.06
C PRO A 83 26.98 11.55 14.38
N ASP A 84 27.58 10.37 14.48
CA ASP A 84 28.97 10.12 14.07
C ASP A 84 29.16 10.19 12.54
N PHE A 85 28.08 10.05 11.77
CA PHE A 85 28.08 10.18 10.31
C PHE A 85 28.00 11.63 9.81
N VAL A 86 27.82 12.61 10.71
CA VAL A 86 27.80 14.04 10.37
C VAL A 86 29.22 14.58 10.50
N ASP A 87 29.76 15.09 9.40
CA ASP A 87 31.05 15.77 9.39
C ASP A 87 30.98 17.02 10.30
N LYS A 88 31.88 17.10 11.29
CA LYS A 88 31.82 18.10 12.36
C LYS A 88 32.14 19.53 11.92
N GLU A 89 32.76 19.70 10.77
CA GLU A 89 33.17 21.02 10.27
C GLU A 89 32.17 21.53 9.23
N THR A 90 31.76 20.67 8.31
CA THR A 90 30.93 21.03 7.17
C THR A 90 29.45 20.77 7.39
N GLY A 91 29.11 19.74 8.16
CA GLY A 91 27.75 19.20 8.32
C GLY A 91 27.37 18.18 7.25
N ASN A 92 28.29 17.83 6.35
CA ASN A 92 28.04 16.86 5.29
C ASN A 92 27.78 15.47 5.89
N CYS A 93 26.81 14.75 5.32
CA CYS A 93 26.40 13.44 5.78
C CYS A 93 25.90 12.56 4.62
N PRO A 94 26.69 12.38 3.54
CA PRO A 94 26.25 11.68 2.32
C PRO A 94 25.85 10.21 2.56
N GLN A 95 26.24 9.62 3.69
CA GLN A 95 25.79 8.29 4.11
C GLN A 95 24.34 8.27 4.63
N TYR A 96 23.73 9.44 4.86
CA TYR A 96 22.38 9.60 5.40
C TYR A 96 21.48 10.36 4.42
N ILE A 97 21.92 11.54 3.97
CA ILE A 97 21.27 12.34 2.94
C ILE A 97 22.33 13.08 2.10
N PHE A 98 22.10 13.24 0.80
CA PHE A 98 22.98 14.07 -0.03
C PHE A 98 22.81 15.54 0.32
N ASN A 99 23.91 16.29 0.36
CA ASN A 99 23.93 17.69 0.79
C ASN A 99 23.80 18.67 -0.39
N LYS A 100 24.21 18.23 -1.58
CA LYS A 100 24.16 19.00 -2.83
C LYS A 100 23.80 18.13 -4.03
N VAL A 101 23.39 18.78 -5.12
CA VAL A 101 22.99 18.06 -6.35
C VAL A 101 24.15 17.25 -6.95
N ALA A 102 25.40 17.75 -6.86
CA ALA A 102 26.58 17.03 -7.34
C ALA A 102 26.86 15.71 -6.57
N ASP A 103 26.30 15.54 -5.38
CA ASP A 103 26.45 14.30 -4.60
C ASP A 103 25.72 13.12 -5.26
N PHE A 104 24.70 13.38 -6.10
CA PHE A 104 24.04 12.32 -6.88
C PHE A 104 24.97 11.71 -7.93
N GLU A 105 25.91 12.48 -8.48
CA GLU A 105 26.89 11.93 -9.43
C GLU A 105 28.01 11.21 -8.68
N LYS A 106 28.40 11.73 -7.52
CA LYS A 106 29.52 11.21 -6.75
C LYS A 106 29.20 9.97 -5.94
N TYR A 107 28.06 9.96 -5.25
CA TYR A 107 27.81 9.00 -4.16
C TYR A 107 26.66 8.03 -4.46
N MET A 108 25.88 8.23 -5.54
CA MET A 108 24.70 7.40 -5.82
C MET A 108 25.01 5.90 -5.84
N ASP A 109 26.14 5.49 -6.41
CA ASP A 109 26.52 4.08 -6.48
C ASP A 109 27.28 3.59 -5.23
N GLU A 110 27.87 4.52 -4.46
CA GLU A 110 28.69 4.20 -3.29
C GLU A 110 27.85 3.97 -2.02
N VAL A 111 26.74 4.69 -1.87
CA VAL A 111 25.94 4.63 -0.62
C VAL A 111 24.81 3.60 -0.73
N PRO A 112 24.72 2.62 0.18
CA PRO A 112 23.70 1.57 0.09
C PRO A 112 22.32 2.06 0.55
N ASN A 113 22.26 2.87 1.62
CA ASN A 113 21.02 3.37 2.23
C ASN A 113 21.12 4.88 2.39
N ASN A 114 20.34 5.64 1.62
CA ASN A 114 20.36 7.11 1.69
C ASN A 114 19.00 7.65 1.20
N PHE A 115 18.43 8.63 1.89
CA PHE A 115 17.09 9.14 1.55
C PHE A 115 17.04 9.85 0.20
N SER A 116 18.06 10.63 -0.13
CA SER A 116 18.19 11.29 -1.44
C SER A 116 18.22 10.27 -2.57
N LYS A 117 19.05 9.23 -2.41
CA LYS A 117 19.15 8.11 -3.36
C LYS A 117 17.80 7.46 -3.57
N GLU A 118 17.08 7.12 -2.50
CA GLU A 118 15.76 6.50 -2.61
C GLU A 118 14.80 7.39 -3.42
N PHE A 119 14.65 8.67 -3.09
CA PHE A 119 13.72 9.56 -3.82
C PHE A 119 14.12 9.79 -5.28
N ALA A 120 15.40 9.89 -5.58
CA ALA A 120 15.86 10.05 -6.95
C ALA A 120 15.62 8.78 -7.78
N LEU A 121 15.85 7.60 -7.23
CA LEU A 121 15.59 6.34 -7.93
C LEU A 121 14.09 6.13 -8.16
N MET A 122 13.25 6.41 -7.16
CA MET A 122 11.79 6.29 -7.29
C MET A 122 11.18 7.26 -8.30
N SER A 123 11.79 8.43 -8.45
CA SER A 123 11.35 9.48 -9.38
C SER A 123 12.05 9.44 -10.75
N ASN A 124 12.91 8.46 -11.01
CA ASN A 124 13.80 8.44 -12.18
C ASN A 124 14.56 9.78 -12.36
N GLY A 125 15.03 10.37 -11.25
CA GLY A 125 15.78 11.62 -11.21
C GLY A 125 14.93 12.90 -11.29
N GLN A 126 13.61 12.81 -11.45
CA GLN A 126 12.73 13.98 -11.54
C GLN A 126 12.64 14.76 -10.22
N PHE A 127 12.89 14.09 -9.10
CA PHE A 127 12.88 14.69 -7.77
C PHE A 127 14.20 14.41 -7.04
N LYS A 128 14.83 15.49 -6.57
CA LYS A 128 16.10 15.46 -5.84
C LYS A 128 15.88 16.03 -4.45
N LEU A 129 15.86 15.16 -3.46
CA LEU A 129 15.87 15.57 -2.06
C LEU A 129 17.32 15.77 -1.60
N ILE A 130 17.67 16.94 -1.07
CA ILE A 130 18.97 17.21 -0.45
C ILE A 130 18.76 17.78 0.96
N GLY A 131 19.75 17.65 1.85
CA GLY A 131 19.61 18.11 3.22
C GLY A 131 20.87 18.73 3.80
N ASP A 132 20.68 19.67 4.73
CA ASP A 132 21.77 20.27 5.50
C ASP A 132 21.45 20.21 7.00
N VAL A 133 22.48 20.11 7.82
CA VAL A 133 22.37 20.15 9.29
C VAL A 133 22.36 21.60 9.76
N PHE A 134 21.55 21.91 10.78
CA PHE A 134 21.55 23.21 11.44
C PHE A 134 22.93 23.61 11.96
N LYS A 135 23.28 24.90 11.84
CA LYS A 135 24.61 25.44 12.12
C LYS A 135 24.60 26.51 13.20
N ASP A 136 25.64 26.52 14.02
CA ASP A 136 25.90 27.58 14.98
C ASP A 136 26.30 28.91 14.31
N ALA A 137 26.50 29.96 15.11
CA ALA A 137 26.89 31.29 14.64
C ALA A 137 28.24 31.32 13.90
N ASN A 138 29.09 30.30 14.07
CA ASN A 138 30.36 30.17 13.37
C ASN A 138 30.23 29.35 12.07
N GLY A 139 29.02 28.92 11.71
CA GLY A 139 28.77 28.10 10.52
C GLY A 139 29.11 26.62 10.70
N LYS A 140 29.40 26.17 11.93
CA LYS A 140 29.67 24.76 12.23
C LYS A 140 28.37 24.02 12.52
N PRO A 141 28.19 22.78 12.04
CA PRO A 141 27.01 21.98 12.36
C PRO A 141 26.92 21.74 13.87
N THR A 142 25.71 21.78 14.42
CA THR A 142 25.53 21.59 15.86
C THR A 142 24.20 20.93 16.20
N VAL A 143 24.11 20.38 17.41
CA VAL A 143 22.82 19.92 17.97
C VAL A 143 22.08 21.07 18.64
N VAL A 144 20.77 20.92 18.73
CA VAL A 144 19.89 21.80 19.49
C VAL A 144 19.57 21.11 20.81
N GLU A 145 20.25 21.51 21.87
CA GLU A 145 19.99 20.99 23.22
C GLU A 145 18.83 21.75 23.86
N ILE A 146 17.80 21.02 24.31
CA ILE A 146 16.61 21.61 24.96
C ILE A 146 16.43 21.10 26.38
N ASP A 147 15.88 21.95 27.26
CA ASP A 147 15.40 21.51 28.57
C ASP A 147 14.00 20.86 28.40
N PRO A 148 13.80 19.59 28.76
CA PRO A 148 12.51 18.93 28.61
C PRO A 148 11.50 19.25 29.73
N THR A 149 11.88 20.07 30.73
CA THR A 149 11.04 20.41 31.90
C THR A 149 9.69 21.00 31.49
N GLY A 150 8.58 20.38 31.88
CA GLY A 150 7.23 20.85 31.51
C GLY A 150 6.83 20.57 30.05
N GLY A 151 7.68 19.88 29.27
CA GLY A 151 7.30 19.33 27.96
C GLY A 151 6.11 18.37 28.10
N TYR A 152 5.23 18.29 27.11
CA TYR A 152 4.06 17.40 27.14
C TYR A 152 3.74 16.75 25.79
N SER A 153 4.45 17.13 24.72
CA SER A 153 4.35 16.55 23.39
C SER A 153 5.62 16.86 22.60
N TRP A 154 5.84 16.12 21.51
CA TRP A 154 6.91 16.42 20.57
C TRP A 154 6.79 17.81 19.95
N SER A 155 5.58 18.23 19.57
CA SER A 155 5.31 19.56 19.03
C SER A 155 5.74 20.69 19.98
N HIS A 156 5.51 20.53 21.28
CA HIS A 156 5.98 21.49 22.29
C HIS A 156 7.52 21.49 22.37
N LEU A 157 8.16 20.32 22.34
CA LEU A 157 9.61 20.23 22.34
C LEU A 157 10.24 20.81 21.06
N ASN A 158 9.59 20.68 19.90
CA ASN A 158 10.01 21.32 18.66
C ASN A 158 9.95 22.84 18.77
N GLY A 159 8.89 23.40 19.38
CA GLY A 159 8.83 24.84 19.66
C GLY A 159 10.02 25.33 20.50
N ARG A 160 10.41 24.56 21.52
CA ARG A 160 11.62 24.85 22.32
C ARG A 160 12.91 24.68 21.53
N ALA A 161 12.96 23.71 20.62
CA ALA A 161 14.10 23.56 19.71
C ALA A 161 14.25 24.81 18.83
N VAL A 162 13.15 25.37 18.29
CA VAL A 162 13.20 26.62 17.52
C VAL A 162 13.69 27.79 18.38
N GLU A 163 13.22 27.92 19.62
CA GLU A 163 13.72 28.93 20.56
C GLU A 163 15.22 28.78 20.86
N ALA A 164 15.69 27.53 21.00
CA ALA A 164 17.10 27.24 21.21
C ALA A 164 17.95 27.50 19.95
N MET A 165 17.45 27.18 18.76
CA MET A 165 18.11 27.51 17.48
C MET A 165 18.32 29.02 17.35
N GLN A 166 17.30 29.83 17.64
CA GLN A 166 17.38 31.30 17.61
C GLN A 166 18.45 31.84 18.57
N LYS A 167 18.66 31.19 19.72
CA LYS A 167 19.71 31.56 20.68
C LYS A 167 21.11 31.14 20.21
N ILE A 168 21.22 29.95 19.61
CA ILE A 168 22.48 29.39 19.11
C ILE A 168 23.02 30.19 17.93
N ASN A 169 22.15 30.56 17.00
CA ASN A 169 22.51 31.36 15.84
C ASN A 169 21.38 32.32 15.47
N PRO A 170 21.38 33.54 16.02
CA PRO A 170 20.31 34.51 15.73
C PRO A 170 20.33 35.03 14.29
N ASN A 171 21.47 34.92 13.60
CA ASN A 171 21.72 35.46 12.27
C ASN A 171 21.86 34.34 11.21
N VAL A 172 21.34 33.15 11.49
CA VAL A 172 21.43 32.02 10.55
C VAL A 172 20.77 32.40 9.21
N ASP A 173 21.49 32.19 8.12
CA ASP A 173 20.92 32.34 6.77
C ASP A 173 20.03 31.13 6.46
N LEU A 174 18.72 31.37 6.53
CA LEU A 174 17.70 30.37 6.23
C LEU A 174 17.07 30.56 4.85
N SER A 175 17.46 31.59 4.10
CA SER A 175 16.90 31.86 2.76
C SER A 175 17.11 30.68 1.81
N ARG A 176 18.21 29.95 1.98
CA ARG A 176 18.48 28.72 1.21
C ARG A 176 17.47 27.58 1.47
N PHE A 177 16.69 27.62 2.54
CA PHE A 177 15.67 26.62 2.88
C PHE A 177 14.23 27.09 2.64
N ASP A 178 14.06 28.30 2.10
CA ASP A 178 12.78 28.85 1.63
C ASP A 178 13.00 29.23 0.15
N GLN A 179 12.92 28.21 -0.71
CA GLN A 179 13.18 28.35 -2.14
C GLN A 179 11.89 28.34 -2.97
N ARG A 180 10.76 27.98 -2.35
CA ARG A 180 9.48 27.75 -3.03
C ARG A 180 8.36 28.38 -2.23
N LYS A 181 7.20 28.52 -2.85
CA LYS A 181 5.96 28.73 -2.10
C LYS A 181 5.54 27.42 -1.42
N ASN A 182 5.34 27.42 -0.11
CA ASN A 182 4.93 26.22 0.63
C ASN A 182 3.46 25.86 0.39
N LEU A 183 3.08 24.66 0.82
CA LEU A 183 1.69 24.17 0.84
C LEU A 183 0.96 24.29 -0.52
N PRO A 184 1.46 23.62 -1.58
CA PRO A 184 0.73 23.53 -2.83
C PRO A 184 -0.69 22.97 -2.63
N ASN A 185 -0.87 22.07 -1.65
CA ASN A 185 -2.14 21.43 -1.31
C ASN A 185 -2.88 20.96 -2.57
N PHE A 186 -2.10 20.34 -3.46
CA PHE A 186 -2.52 19.77 -4.74
C PHE A 186 -3.04 20.79 -5.76
N LYS A 187 -2.80 22.10 -5.59
CA LYS A 187 -3.39 23.14 -6.46
C LYS A 187 -2.39 23.76 -7.46
N PHE A 188 -1.10 23.65 -7.21
CA PHE A 188 -0.05 24.19 -8.08
C PHE A 188 1.29 23.46 -7.93
N ASP A 189 2.11 23.52 -8.97
CA ASP A 189 3.48 23.00 -8.97
C ASP A 189 4.40 24.00 -8.26
N ASN A 190 4.75 23.75 -7.00
CA ASN A 190 5.64 24.63 -6.24
C ASN A 190 7.12 24.47 -6.59
N SER A 191 7.48 23.57 -7.51
CA SER A 191 8.83 23.52 -8.08
C SER A 191 9.04 24.57 -9.17
N ASP A 192 7.97 25.18 -9.69
CA ASP A 192 8.03 26.34 -10.58
C ASP A 192 8.22 27.65 -9.79
N THR A 193 9.47 27.89 -9.40
CA THR A 193 9.86 29.10 -8.66
C THR A 193 9.81 30.37 -9.50
N SER A 194 9.54 30.28 -10.81
CA SER A 194 9.28 31.46 -11.64
C SER A 194 7.94 32.10 -11.28
N LEU A 195 6.93 31.27 -11.01
CA LEU A 195 5.57 31.65 -10.65
C LEU A 195 5.31 31.63 -9.14
N HIS A 196 5.97 30.74 -8.41
CA HIS A 196 5.71 30.47 -7.00
C HIS A 196 6.95 30.76 -6.15
N LYS A 197 7.14 32.05 -5.84
CA LYS A 197 8.29 32.58 -5.09
C LYS A 197 8.29 32.13 -3.61
N PRO A 198 9.46 32.13 -2.95
CA PRO A 198 9.63 32.01 -1.50
C PRO A 198 8.63 32.84 -0.70
N ASP A 199 8.16 32.33 0.44
CA ASP A 199 7.04 32.93 1.20
C ASP A 199 7.33 33.19 2.69
N GLY A 200 8.58 33.04 3.13
CA GLY A 200 9.01 33.21 4.51
C GLY A 200 8.71 32.00 5.39
N ILE A 201 8.36 30.87 4.80
CA ILE A 201 8.20 29.57 5.46
C ILE A 201 9.33 28.65 4.97
N LEU A 202 9.99 27.94 5.87
CA LEU A 202 10.99 26.96 5.43
C LEU A 202 10.29 25.82 4.68
N ASP A 203 10.78 25.48 3.49
CA ASP A 203 10.25 24.49 2.56
C ASP A 203 9.98 23.15 3.26
N PHE A 204 10.94 22.67 4.05
CA PHE A 204 10.83 21.41 4.78
C PHE A 204 11.86 21.28 5.92
N VAL A 205 11.38 21.00 7.15
CA VAL A 205 12.24 20.84 8.35
C VAL A 205 12.01 19.49 9.01
N VAL A 206 13.08 18.76 9.31
CA VAL A 206 13.02 17.48 10.01
C VAL A 206 13.65 17.60 11.39
N PHE A 207 12.84 17.44 12.43
CA PHE A 207 13.31 17.35 13.80
C PHE A 207 13.67 15.89 14.11
N VAL A 208 14.95 15.64 14.41
CA VAL A 208 15.48 14.31 14.73
C VAL A 208 15.85 14.28 16.21
N HIS A 209 14.96 13.74 17.04
CA HIS A 209 15.19 13.62 18.47
C HIS A 209 16.10 12.44 18.80
N ARG A 210 17.14 12.69 19.60
CA ARG A 210 17.96 11.65 20.22
C ARG A 210 17.16 10.94 21.31
N TYR A 211 16.29 10.01 20.93
CA TYR A 211 15.38 9.32 21.84
C TYR A 211 15.12 7.89 21.39
N ASN A 212 14.93 6.99 22.36
CA ASN A 212 14.41 5.65 22.13
C ASN A 212 13.39 5.30 23.22
N LYS A 213 12.21 4.83 22.82
CA LYS A 213 11.13 4.45 23.75
C LYS A 213 11.50 3.32 24.72
N ASN A 214 12.59 2.60 24.48
CA ASN A 214 13.06 1.49 25.30
C ASN A 214 14.15 1.88 26.30
N TRP A 215 14.55 3.16 26.35
CA TRP A 215 15.42 3.63 27.42
C TRP A 215 14.76 3.44 28.79
N LYS A 216 15.57 3.02 29.77
CA LYS A 216 15.11 2.83 31.15
C LYS A 216 14.64 4.17 31.74
N GLU A 217 15.43 5.23 31.54
CA GLU A 217 15.03 6.61 31.86
C GLU A 217 14.78 7.40 30.58
N ALA A 218 13.60 8.00 30.48
CA ALA A 218 13.32 8.99 29.45
C ALA A 218 13.79 10.38 29.91
N PRO A 219 14.16 11.29 28.99
CA PRO A 219 14.52 12.67 29.32
C PRO A 219 13.47 13.39 30.15
N LYS A 220 12.20 13.02 29.94
CA LYS A 220 11.07 13.37 30.79
C LYS A 220 10.18 12.12 30.99
N PRO A 221 9.73 11.84 32.23
CA PRO A 221 8.73 10.81 32.49
C PRO A 221 7.47 10.99 31.64
N GLY A 222 6.92 9.88 31.15
CA GLY A 222 5.71 9.86 30.31
C GLY A 222 5.95 10.05 28.81
N MET A 223 7.16 10.46 28.36
CA MET A 223 7.47 10.60 26.92
C MET A 223 7.21 9.33 26.12
N ARG A 224 7.34 8.16 26.74
CA ARG A 224 7.06 6.85 26.12
C ARG A 224 5.63 6.74 25.57
N GLY A 225 4.68 7.43 26.20
CA GLY A 225 3.25 7.41 25.82
C GLY A 225 2.86 8.50 24.83
N TRP A 226 3.78 9.38 24.40
CA TRP A 226 3.46 10.41 23.41
C TRP A 226 3.26 9.78 22.02
N THR A 227 2.31 10.33 21.27
CA THR A 227 2.10 9.97 19.86
C THR A 227 3.39 10.15 19.08
N GLY A 228 3.81 9.13 18.32
CA GLY A 228 5.07 9.17 17.55
C GLY A 228 6.33 8.76 18.32
N SER A 229 6.25 8.48 19.64
CA SER A 229 7.38 7.88 20.38
C SER A 229 7.77 6.49 19.88
N GLY A 230 6.90 5.86 19.09
CA GLY A 230 7.17 4.62 18.35
C GLY A 230 8.14 4.76 17.18
N GLY A 231 8.34 5.99 16.65
CA GLY A 231 9.27 6.23 15.57
C GLY A 231 9.23 7.66 14.99
N GLY A 232 8.04 8.22 14.79
CA GLY A 232 7.84 9.58 14.32
C GLY A 232 6.37 9.94 14.15
N PHE A 233 6.10 11.17 13.74
CA PHE A 233 4.78 11.59 13.27
C PHE A 233 4.94 12.67 12.18
N ALA A 234 4.08 12.61 11.16
CA ALA A 234 4.07 13.43 9.95
C ALA A 234 3.68 14.91 10.16
N ALA A 235 4.24 15.58 11.16
CA ALA A 235 4.13 17.02 11.34
C ALA A 235 5.27 17.58 12.20
N THR A 236 5.57 18.87 12.04
CA THR A 236 6.45 19.60 12.98
C THR A 236 5.69 19.99 14.25
N GLY A 237 4.43 20.40 14.12
CA GLY A 237 3.60 20.92 15.20
C GLY A 237 4.13 22.21 15.83
N VAL A 238 5.08 22.90 15.17
CA VAL A 238 5.63 24.17 15.63
C VAL A 238 4.56 25.25 15.48
N LEU A 239 4.32 26.01 16.55
CA LEU A 239 3.34 27.09 16.55
C LEU A 239 3.86 28.28 15.74
N ALA A 240 2.96 29.02 15.07
CA ALA A 240 3.33 30.15 14.22
C ALA A 240 4.12 31.29 14.93
N LYS A 241 4.02 31.36 16.27
CA LYS A 241 4.80 32.29 17.11
C LYS A 241 6.26 31.90 17.25
N ASN A 242 6.59 30.62 17.11
CA ASN A 242 7.94 30.10 17.18
C ASN A 242 8.58 30.29 15.79
N ARG A 243 9.32 31.38 15.65
CA ARG A 243 10.04 31.77 14.44
C ARG A 243 11.54 31.79 14.69
N ILE A 244 12.31 31.63 13.63
CA ILE A 244 13.76 31.82 13.63
C ILE A 244 14.16 32.78 12.52
N ASN A 245 14.83 33.86 12.88
CA ASN A 245 15.25 34.92 11.95
C ASN A 245 14.12 35.39 11.01
N GLY A 246 12.90 35.56 11.55
CA GLY A 246 11.70 35.94 10.80
C GLY A 246 10.98 34.79 10.08
N TYR A 247 11.65 33.66 9.82
CA TYR A 247 11.07 32.50 9.13
C TYR A 247 10.15 31.69 10.03
N ARG A 248 9.06 31.19 9.44
CA ARG A 248 8.15 30.23 10.08
C ARG A 248 8.60 28.81 9.74
N ILE A 249 8.48 27.90 10.71
CA ILE A 249 8.61 26.46 10.50
C ILE A 249 7.21 25.87 10.61
N ALA A 250 6.64 25.49 9.47
CA ALA A 250 5.32 24.86 9.39
C ALA A 250 5.44 23.45 8.80
N GLU A 251 6.25 23.31 7.76
CA GLU A 251 6.33 22.12 6.94
C GLU A 251 7.46 21.19 7.33
N GLY A 252 7.18 19.89 7.29
CA GLY A 252 8.12 18.85 7.69
C GLY A 252 7.52 17.86 8.68
N PHE A 253 8.38 17.13 9.39
CA PHE A 253 7.95 16.12 10.33
C PHE A 253 8.93 15.92 11.49
N THR A 254 8.51 15.12 12.46
CA THR A 254 9.32 14.79 13.64
C THR A 254 9.58 13.31 13.68
N MET A 255 10.82 12.93 13.98
CA MET A 255 11.19 11.53 14.17
C MET A 255 12.12 11.36 15.36
N THR A 256 12.07 10.16 15.93
CA THR A 256 13.10 9.69 16.83
C THR A 256 14.25 9.13 16.00
N TYR A 257 15.49 9.31 16.45
CA TYR A 257 16.66 8.84 15.72
C TYR A 257 16.59 7.34 15.37
N ARG A 258 16.95 7.01 14.13
CA ARG A 258 16.96 5.64 13.57
C ARG A 258 15.64 4.87 13.67
N SER A 259 14.51 5.56 13.68
CA SER A 259 13.21 4.89 13.64
C SER A 259 12.86 4.25 12.29
N GLY A 260 13.59 4.57 11.22
CA GLY A 260 13.33 4.02 9.88
C GLY A 260 12.07 4.57 9.20
N VAL A 261 11.45 5.61 9.75
CA VAL A 261 10.18 6.16 9.24
C VAL A 261 10.33 7.32 8.26
N PHE A 262 11.55 7.75 7.92
CA PHE A 262 11.75 8.99 7.14
C PHE A 262 10.91 9.04 5.86
N VAL A 263 11.04 8.04 4.99
CA VAL A 263 10.30 7.99 3.72
C VAL A 263 8.80 7.80 3.95
N HIS A 264 8.44 7.04 5.00
CA HIS A 264 7.04 6.85 5.41
C HIS A 264 6.37 8.17 5.82
N GLU A 265 7.01 8.97 6.68
CA GLU A 265 6.47 10.26 7.11
C GLU A 265 6.48 11.29 5.98
N VAL A 266 7.50 11.27 5.12
CA VAL A 266 7.53 12.13 3.92
C VAL A 266 6.36 11.83 3.00
N ALA A 267 5.92 10.58 2.88
CA ALA A 267 4.79 10.24 2.03
C ALA A 267 3.44 10.73 2.54
N HIS A 268 3.23 10.73 3.86
CA HIS A 268 2.05 11.32 4.48
C HIS A 268 1.91 12.79 4.10
N VAL A 269 3.00 13.54 4.11
CA VAL A 269 3.00 14.97 3.75
C VAL A 269 3.11 15.23 2.25
N LEU A 270 3.68 14.30 1.49
CA LEU A 270 3.86 14.42 0.05
C LEU A 270 2.53 14.21 -0.70
N PHE A 271 1.78 13.15 -0.39
CA PHE A 271 0.58 12.81 -1.16
C PHE A 271 -0.59 12.30 -0.31
N ASN A 272 -0.59 12.59 0.99
CA ASN A 272 -1.62 12.13 1.93
C ASN A 272 -1.75 10.61 1.96
N ALA A 273 -0.63 9.91 1.84
CA ALA A 273 -0.56 8.46 1.76
C ALA A 273 -1.32 7.79 2.93
N PRO A 274 -2.41 7.03 2.69
CA PRO A 274 -2.99 6.19 3.72
C PRO A 274 -2.04 5.02 4.01
N HIS A 275 -2.27 4.30 5.11
CA HIS A 275 -1.61 3.01 5.36
C HIS A 275 -2.13 1.93 4.40
N ILE A 276 -1.89 2.07 3.09
CA ILE A 276 -2.56 1.35 1.99
C ILE A 276 -2.32 -0.17 1.96
N MET A 277 -1.26 -0.65 2.60
CA MET A 277 -0.98 -2.09 2.80
C MET A 277 -1.05 -2.51 4.29
N GLY A 278 -1.65 -1.67 5.13
CA GLY A 278 -1.94 -2.00 6.53
C GLY A 278 -0.73 -1.97 7.47
N VAL A 279 0.33 -1.21 7.14
CA VAL A 279 1.36 -0.86 8.14
C VAL A 279 0.69 -0.26 9.40
N ASN A 280 1.33 -0.44 10.55
CA ASN A 280 0.73 -0.17 11.87
C ASN A 280 -0.54 -1.00 12.18
N ASN A 281 -0.75 -2.13 11.51
CA ASN A 281 -1.91 -3.01 11.67
C ASN A 281 -3.25 -2.31 11.36
N VAL A 282 -3.23 -1.29 10.51
CA VAL A 282 -4.44 -0.59 10.12
C VAL A 282 -5.18 -1.42 9.08
N VAL A 283 -6.46 -1.73 9.33
CA VAL A 283 -7.28 -2.58 8.46
C VAL A 283 -8.29 -1.79 7.62
N GLY A 284 -8.66 -0.59 8.07
CA GLY A 284 -9.62 0.28 7.39
C GLY A 284 -10.97 -0.39 7.11
N ASP A 285 -11.43 -0.27 5.86
CA ASP A 285 -12.69 -0.88 5.39
C ASP A 285 -12.50 -2.35 4.94
N TYR A 286 -11.38 -2.99 5.26
CA TYR A 286 -11.03 -4.32 4.75
C TYR A 286 -10.78 -5.31 5.90
N PHE A 287 -10.94 -6.61 5.61
CA PHE A 287 -10.89 -7.65 6.63
C PHE A 287 -9.51 -8.31 6.77
N TYR A 288 -8.77 -8.44 5.67
CA TYR A 288 -7.52 -9.17 5.63
C TYR A 288 -6.33 -8.21 5.73
N LEU A 289 -5.38 -8.54 6.60
CA LEU A 289 -4.20 -7.70 6.86
C LEU A 289 -2.95 -8.38 6.30
N LEU A 290 -2.11 -7.62 5.59
CA LEU A 290 -0.83 -8.11 5.08
C LEU A 290 0.22 -8.17 6.20
N SER A 291 1.08 -9.19 6.13
CA SER A 291 2.36 -9.27 6.84
C SER A 291 3.46 -8.60 6.05
N ALA A 292 3.47 -8.81 4.72
CA ALA A 292 4.43 -8.24 3.79
C ALA A 292 3.73 -7.78 2.50
N GLY A 293 4.35 -6.82 1.84
CA GLY A 293 3.92 -6.23 0.58
C GLY A 293 5.04 -5.38 -0.01
N TRP A 294 4.71 -4.39 -0.84
CA TRP A 294 5.71 -3.45 -1.36
C TRP A 294 5.12 -2.07 -1.62
N GLY A 295 5.98 -1.06 -1.70
CA GLY A 295 5.56 0.31 -1.47
C GLY A 295 5.87 0.73 -0.04
N ILE A 296 5.88 2.04 0.15
CA ILE A 296 6.36 2.69 1.37
C ILE A 296 5.43 2.53 2.59
N MET A 297 4.20 2.08 2.35
CA MET A 297 3.19 1.83 3.37
C MET A 297 2.99 0.33 3.65
N SER A 298 3.96 -0.49 3.26
CA SER A 298 3.99 -1.92 3.57
C SER A 298 4.49 -2.18 5.00
N PRO A 299 3.94 -3.18 5.72
CA PRO A 299 4.43 -3.53 7.05
C PRO A 299 5.84 -4.13 7.02
N ILE A 300 6.07 -5.02 6.05
CA ILE A 300 7.37 -5.61 5.72
C ILE A 300 7.52 -5.47 4.21
N SER A 301 8.53 -4.70 3.79
CA SER A 301 8.69 -4.37 2.38
C SER A 301 9.51 -5.44 1.66
N MET A 302 8.95 -5.98 0.59
CA MET A 302 9.59 -6.95 -0.30
C MET A 302 10.62 -6.32 -1.24
N PHE A 303 10.41 -5.04 -1.55
CA PHE A 303 11.24 -4.19 -2.37
C PHE A 303 11.46 -2.87 -1.67
N ARG A 304 12.49 -2.12 -2.03
CA ARG A 304 12.64 -0.77 -1.50
C ARG A 304 11.91 0.24 -2.39
N GLY A 305 11.20 1.18 -1.79
CA GLY A 305 10.59 2.31 -2.49
C GLY A 305 9.13 2.14 -2.87
N PHE A 306 8.67 2.99 -3.78
CA PHE A 306 7.25 3.17 -4.12
C PHE A 306 6.76 2.05 -5.07
N ASN A 307 5.54 1.56 -4.86
CA ASN A 307 4.85 0.70 -5.83
C ASN A 307 4.33 1.53 -7.02
N ALA A 308 3.84 0.86 -8.06
CA ALA A 308 3.37 1.51 -9.29
C ALA A 308 2.23 2.49 -9.05
N TRP A 309 1.26 2.17 -8.19
CA TRP A 309 0.19 3.10 -7.85
C TRP A 309 0.75 4.36 -7.18
N GLU A 310 1.67 4.23 -6.23
CA GLU A 310 2.31 5.37 -5.54
C GLU A 310 3.12 6.24 -6.53
N ARG A 311 3.93 5.64 -7.41
CA ARG A 311 4.69 6.37 -8.45
C ARG A 311 3.77 7.05 -9.45
N TRP A 312 2.72 6.37 -9.89
CA TRP A 312 1.73 6.95 -10.77
C TRP A 312 1.01 8.11 -10.08
N TYR A 313 0.50 7.94 -8.87
CA TYR A 313 -0.29 8.97 -8.18
C TYR A 313 0.52 10.24 -7.89
N THR A 314 1.81 10.09 -7.58
CA THR A 314 2.76 11.20 -7.37
C THR A 314 3.29 11.83 -8.66
N GLY A 315 3.06 11.21 -9.82
CA GLY A 315 3.56 11.69 -11.11
C GLY A 315 5.03 11.34 -11.38
N PHE A 316 5.63 10.44 -10.60
CA PHE A 316 6.98 9.93 -10.84
C PHE A 316 7.09 9.02 -12.06
N SER A 317 6.00 8.36 -12.43
CA SER A 317 5.92 7.57 -13.66
C SER A 317 4.55 7.71 -14.30
N ASP A 318 4.52 7.52 -15.62
CA ASP A 318 3.30 7.30 -16.37
C ASP A 318 3.14 5.81 -16.70
N LEU A 319 1.94 5.43 -17.12
CA LEU A 319 1.59 4.04 -17.37
C LEU A 319 1.97 3.66 -18.80
N VAL A 320 2.50 2.46 -18.96
CA VAL A 320 2.61 1.82 -20.29
C VAL A 320 1.22 1.55 -20.86
N ALA A 321 0.24 1.24 -20.01
CA ALA A 321 -1.16 1.09 -20.38
C ALA A 321 -2.12 1.35 -19.20
N ASP A 322 -3.23 2.03 -19.49
CA ASP A 322 -4.40 2.22 -18.61
C ASP A 322 -5.63 1.59 -19.27
N VAL A 323 -5.81 0.29 -19.09
CA VAL A 323 -6.89 -0.48 -19.74
C VAL A 323 -8.14 -0.42 -18.89
N LYS A 324 -9.26 0.10 -19.41
CA LYS A 324 -10.52 0.23 -18.65
C LYS A 324 -11.60 -0.71 -19.17
N THR A 325 -11.61 -0.92 -20.48
CA THR A 325 -12.68 -1.65 -21.18
C THR A 325 -12.11 -2.49 -22.32
N ALA A 326 -12.94 -3.33 -22.92
CA ALA A 326 -12.58 -4.08 -24.12
C ALA A 326 -12.27 -3.17 -25.33
N GLU A 327 -12.80 -1.95 -25.36
CA GLU A 327 -12.51 -0.97 -26.43
C GLU A 327 -11.03 -0.59 -26.46
N ASP A 328 -10.42 -0.42 -25.28
CA ASP A 328 -9.01 -0.03 -25.13
C ASP A 328 -8.05 -1.11 -25.68
N LEU A 329 -8.56 -2.34 -25.89
CA LEU A 329 -7.78 -3.48 -26.37
C LEU A 329 -7.89 -3.71 -27.89
N LYS A 330 -8.75 -2.98 -28.61
CA LYS A 330 -8.96 -3.21 -30.06
C LYS A 330 -7.71 -2.96 -30.89
N ALA A 331 -6.93 -1.94 -30.53
CA ALA A 331 -5.69 -1.60 -31.23
C ALA A 331 -4.52 -2.49 -30.81
N ASN A 332 -4.47 -2.86 -29.53
CA ASN A 332 -3.43 -3.71 -28.98
C ASN A 332 -3.92 -4.37 -27.69
N ASN A 333 -3.74 -5.69 -27.57
CA ASN A 333 -4.04 -6.43 -26.36
C ASN A 333 -2.81 -7.06 -25.70
N VAL A 334 -1.60 -6.80 -26.22
CA VAL A 334 -0.33 -7.30 -25.68
C VAL A 334 0.58 -6.14 -25.32
N PHE A 335 0.95 -6.06 -24.04
CA PHE A 335 1.80 -5.01 -23.50
C PHE A 335 3.15 -5.58 -23.07
N VAL A 336 4.20 -4.78 -23.16
CA VAL A 336 5.55 -5.15 -22.70
C VAL A 336 5.84 -4.38 -21.42
N LEU A 337 6.18 -5.11 -20.36
CA LEU A 337 6.67 -4.54 -19.11
C LEU A 337 8.16 -4.87 -18.97
N ARG A 338 8.99 -3.84 -19.07
CA ARG A 338 10.41 -3.92 -18.71
C ARG A 338 10.57 -3.86 -17.20
N ASP A 339 11.80 -3.97 -16.72
CA ASP A 339 12.10 -3.94 -15.29
C ASP A 339 11.63 -2.62 -14.63
N PHE A 340 10.83 -2.75 -13.58
CA PHE A 340 10.08 -1.66 -12.96
C PHE A 340 10.97 -0.57 -12.37
N PHE A 341 12.06 -0.93 -11.69
CA PHE A 341 12.94 0.09 -11.08
C PHE A 341 13.82 0.78 -12.11
N THR A 342 14.29 0.07 -13.14
CA THR A 342 15.14 0.69 -14.17
C THR A 342 14.35 1.54 -15.16
N THR A 343 13.09 1.18 -15.47
CA THR A 343 12.31 1.85 -16.52
C THR A 343 11.11 2.64 -16.01
N GLY A 344 10.54 2.26 -14.87
CA GLY A 344 9.27 2.80 -14.39
C GLY A 344 8.03 2.19 -15.05
N ASP A 345 8.19 1.19 -15.91
CA ASP A 345 7.09 0.54 -16.61
C ASP A 345 6.12 -0.12 -15.63
N ALA A 346 4.88 0.34 -15.65
CA ALA A 346 3.76 -0.31 -15.01
C ALA A 346 2.52 -0.17 -15.88
N MET A 347 1.57 -1.08 -15.68
CA MET A 347 0.24 -0.97 -16.28
C MET A 347 -0.83 -1.26 -15.25
N ARG A 348 -2.03 -0.74 -15.51
CA ARG A 348 -3.22 -1.07 -14.73
C ARG A 348 -4.39 -1.47 -15.62
N ILE A 349 -5.23 -2.35 -15.10
CA ILE A 349 -6.41 -2.87 -15.78
C ILE A 349 -7.60 -2.71 -14.84
N GLN A 350 -8.63 -1.98 -15.26
CA GLN A 350 -9.85 -1.85 -14.46
C GLN A 350 -10.54 -3.20 -14.35
N ILE A 351 -10.86 -3.61 -13.12
CA ILE A 351 -11.56 -4.86 -12.87
C ILE A 351 -13.05 -4.63 -13.14
N PRO A 352 -13.69 -5.35 -14.09
CA PRO A 352 -15.10 -5.15 -14.39
C PRO A 352 -15.98 -5.37 -13.16
N PHE A 353 -17.08 -4.61 -13.07
CA PHE A 353 -18.06 -4.64 -11.96
C PHE A 353 -17.53 -4.26 -10.58
N SER A 354 -16.23 -3.95 -10.43
CA SER A 354 -15.60 -3.66 -9.14
C SER A 354 -15.99 -2.31 -8.52
N GLY A 355 -16.54 -1.39 -9.31
CA GLY A 355 -16.81 -0.03 -8.87
C GLY A 355 -15.58 0.89 -8.91
N GLY A 356 -14.61 0.62 -9.79
CA GLY A 356 -13.44 1.48 -10.01
C GLY A 356 -12.14 0.97 -9.39
N GLN A 357 -12.03 -0.33 -9.12
CA GLN A 357 -10.78 -0.95 -8.65
C GLN A 357 -9.93 -1.40 -9.84
N TYR A 358 -8.62 -1.43 -9.65
CA TYR A 358 -7.65 -1.72 -10.71
C TYR A 358 -6.73 -2.87 -10.30
N LEU A 359 -6.42 -3.75 -11.25
CA LEU A 359 -5.31 -4.69 -11.18
C LEU A 359 -4.05 -3.98 -11.68
N TRP A 360 -3.03 -3.87 -10.83
CA TRP A 360 -1.73 -3.28 -11.16
C TRP A 360 -0.69 -4.37 -11.39
N LEU A 361 0.20 -4.15 -12.36
CA LEU A 361 1.24 -5.09 -12.74
C LEU A 361 2.61 -4.40 -12.84
N GLU A 362 3.61 -5.02 -12.22
CA GLU A 362 5.00 -4.57 -12.17
C GLU A 362 5.92 -5.74 -12.53
N ASN A 363 6.84 -5.58 -13.50
CA ASN A 363 7.85 -6.60 -13.78
C ASN A 363 9.12 -6.32 -12.97
N HIS A 364 9.47 -7.22 -12.05
CA HIS A 364 10.72 -7.16 -11.30
C HIS A 364 11.72 -8.16 -11.87
N ALA A 365 12.63 -7.70 -12.73
CA ALA A 365 13.63 -8.55 -13.37
C ALA A 365 14.91 -8.69 -12.53
N LYS A 366 15.01 -7.94 -11.43
CA LYS A 366 16.19 -7.87 -10.54
C LYS A 366 17.38 -7.27 -11.26
N LEU A 367 17.15 -6.23 -12.06
CA LEU A 367 18.22 -5.48 -12.70
C LEU A 367 18.69 -4.33 -11.80
N HIS A 368 17.96 -4.03 -10.74
CA HIS A 368 18.24 -2.93 -9.85
C HIS A 368 18.37 -3.38 -8.39
N PRO A 369 19.26 -2.78 -7.56
CA PRO A 369 19.40 -3.16 -6.15
C PRO A 369 18.11 -3.02 -5.30
N MET A 370 17.21 -2.11 -5.68
CA MET A 370 15.92 -1.93 -4.98
C MET A 370 14.93 -3.08 -5.23
N ASP A 371 15.17 -3.92 -6.24
CA ASP A 371 14.41 -5.16 -6.46
C ASP A 371 14.72 -6.24 -5.42
N GLU A 372 15.76 -6.08 -4.59
CA GLU A 372 16.13 -7.08 -3.61
C GLU A 372 15.44 -6.86 -2.26
N HIS A 373 15.08 -7.97 -1.62
CA HIS A 373 14.47 -7.94 -0.30
C HIS A 373 15.43 -7.24 0.70
N PRO A 374 15.01 -6.18 1.42
CA PRO A 374 15.88 -5.38 2.29
C PRO A 374 16.63 -6.18 3.36
N TRP A 375 16.05 -7.30 3.79
CA TRP A 375 16.62 -8.17 4.81
C TRP A 375 17.28 -9.44 4.26
N LYS A 376 17.45 -9.59 2.94
CA LYS A 376 18.08 -10.78 2.36
C LYS A 376 19.38 -11.14 3.08
N GLY A 377 19.55 -12.41 3.41
CA GLY A 377 20.73 -12.94 4.12
C GLY A 377 20.69 -12.78 5.64
N SER A 378 19.74 -11.99 6.18
CA SER A 378 19.60 -11.85 7.64
C SER A 378 19.19 -13.18 8.27
N VAL A 379 19.81 -13.52 9.40
CA VAL A 379 19.51 -14.74 10.16
C VAL A 379 18.23 -14.54 10.95
N VAL A 380 17.22 -15.37 10.68
CA VAL A 380 15.90 -15.33 11.34
C VAL A 380 15.66 -16.53 12.24
N GLY A 381 16.45 -17.59 12.12
CA GLY A 381 16.36 -18.79 12.95
C GLY A 381 17.60 -19.67 12.79
N VAL A 382 17.66 -20.77 13.53
CA VAL A 382 18.75 -21.75 13.41
C VAL A 382 18.69 -22.39 12.01
N GLY A 383 19.71 -22.13 11.19
CA GLY A 383 19.74 -22.57 9.78
C GLY A 383 18.81 -21.79 8.85
N ASP A 384 18.15 -20.74 9.34
CA ASP A 384 17.16 -19.98 8.58
C ASP A 384 17.64 -18.56 8.30
N THR A 385 17.75 -18.22 7.01
CA THR A 385 18.00 -16.85 6.53
C THR A 385 16.86 -16.36 5.66
N VAL A 386 16.66 -15.03 5.65
CA VAL A 386 15.72 -14.39 4.75
C VAL A 386 16.21 -14.55 3.30
N ALA A 387 15.41 -15.21 2.47
CA ALA A 387 15.71 -15.35 1.04
C ALA A 387 15.49 -14.03 0.28
N GLY A 388 16.01 -13.95 -0.95
CA GLY A 388 15.69 -12.83 -1.83
C GLY A 388 14.24 -12.90 -2.35
N SER A 389 13.72 -11.78 -2.83
CA SER A 389 12.46 -11.76 -3.59
C SER A 389 12.65 -12.46 -4.96
N ALA A 390 11.57 -12.91 -5.59
CA ALA A 390 11.65 -13.64 -6.86
C ALA A 390 11.61 -12.70 -8.07
N LYS A 391 12.05 -13.17 -9.24
CA LYS A 391 11.86 -12.49 -10.53
C LYS A 391 10.45 -12.76 -11.08
N GLY A 392 9.85 -11.78 -11.75
CA GLY A 392 8.63 -11.94 -12.53
C GLY A 392 7.64 -10.79 -12.37
N ILE A 393 6.40 -11.03 -12.78
CA ILE A 393 5.29 -10.07 -12.63
C ILE A 393 4.74 -10.14 -11.21
N TYR A 394 4.72 -8.99 -10.55
CA TYR A 394 4.04 -8.77 -9.29
C TYR A 394 2.70 -8.09 -9.56
N ALA A 395 1.66 -8.53 -8.85
CA ALA A 395 0.30 -8.08 -9.12
C ALA A 395 -0.48 -7.80 -7.84
N TYR A 396 -1.27 -6.74 -7.84
CA TYR A 396 -2.21 -6.43 -6.77
C TYR A 396 -3.46 -5.72 -7.28
N VAL A 397 -4.54 -5.90 -6.54
CA VAL A 397 -5.79 -5.15 -6.71
C VAL A 397 -5.73 -3.92 -5.81
N GLU A 398 -5.97 -2.77 -6.40
CA GLU A 398 -6.00 -1.47 -5.76
C GLU A 398 -7.44 -0.95 -5.67
N ALA A 399 -7.80 -0.50 -4.47
CA ALA A 399 -9.11 0.03 -4.10
C ALA A 399 -8.98 1.32 -3.27
N ILE A 400 -8.05 2.18 -3.68
CA ILE A 400 -7.66 3.44 -3.08
C ILE A 400 -8.26 4.60 -3.87
N GLU A 401 -7.74 4.86 -5.07
CA GLU A 401 -8.15 5.95 -5.95
C GLU A 401 -7.70 5.73 -7.40
N SER A 402 -8.65 5.94 -8.32
CA SER A 402 -8.51 5.72 -9.75
C SER A 402 -8.03 6.94 -10.53
N SER A 403 -8.09 8.13 -9.93
CA SER A 403 -7.83 9.42 -10.56
C SER A 403 -6.80 10.25 -9.80
N ARG A 404 -5.85 10.85 -10.51
CA ARG A 404 -4.94 11.87 -9.97
C ARG A 404 -5.66 13.16 -9.57
N ASN A 405 -6.94 13.36 -9.95
CA ASN A 405 -7.70 14.57 -9.61
C ASN A 405 -8.48 14.47 -8.28
N VAL A 406 -8.40 13.33 -7.60
CA VAL A 406 -9.13 13.10 -6.34
C VAL A 406 -8.14 13.05 -5.20
N ILE A 407 -8.27 13.99 -4.27
CA ILE A 407 -7.43 14.08 -3.08
C ILE A 407 -8.18 13.49 -1.89
N PHE A 408 -7.45 12.75 -1.06
CA PHE A 408 -7.98 12.09 0.13
C PHE A 408 -7.17 12.42 1.38
N SER A 409 -7.74 12.07 2.53
CA SER A 409 -7.07 12.15 3.83
C SER A 409 -6.16 10.93 4.04
N PRO A 410 -4.99 11.10 4.69
CA PRO A 410 -4.16 9.96 5.12
C PRO A 410 -4.91 9.07 6.14
N LEU A 411 -5.87 9.64 6.87
CA LEU A 411 -6.75 8.93 7.80
C LEU A 411 -8.11 8.67 7.14
N SER A 412 -8.15 7.74 6.18
CA SER A 412 -9.37 7.46 5.42
C SER A 412 -9.61 5.97 5.19
N SER A 413 -10.83 5.66 4.72
CA SER A 413 -11.29 4.33 4.28
C SER A 413 -10.46 3.65 3.19
N ARG A 414 -9.42 4.34 2.70
CA ARG A 414 -8.44 3.85 1.73
C ARG A 414 -7.29 3.07 2.36
N ALA A 415 -7.15 3.13 3.69
CA ALA A 415 -6.18 2.31 4.40
C ALA A 415 -6.44 0.82 4.14
N ASN A 416 -5.36 0.04 4.03
CA ASN A 416 -5.38 -1.37 3.65
C ASN A 416 -6.11 -1.66 2.33
N GLY A 417 -6.16 -0.68 1.42
CA GLY A 417 -6.85 -0.76 0.12
C GLY A 417 -6.13 -1.57 -0.96
N ILE A 418 -5.05 -2.27 -0.63
CA ILE A 418 -4.33 -3.14 -1.58
C ILE A 418 -4.48 -4.62 -1.20
N LYS A 419 -4.89 -5.44 -2.17
CA LYS A 419 -4.91 -6.91 -2.09
C LYS A 419 -3.91 -7.52 -3.05
N VAL A 420 -2.85 -8.14 -2.53
CA VAL A 420 -1.83 -8.80 -3.35
C VAL A 420 -2.37 -10.09 -3.97
N LEU A 421 -2.02 -10.34 -5.24
CA LEU A 421 -2.17 -11.61 -5.91
C LEU A 421 -0.84 -12.37 -5.87
N HIS A 422 -0.87 -13.58 -5.33
CA HIS A 422 0.31 -14.41 -5.13
C HIS A 422 0.30 -15.57 -6.13
N ALA A 423 1.35 -15.75 -6.94
CA ALA A 423 1.37 -16.80 -7.98
C ALA A 423 1.30 -18.25 -7.44
N GLY A 424 1.61 -18.42 -6.15
CA GLY A 424 1.36 -19.67 -5.42
C GLY A 424 -0.11 -19.94 -5.07
N GLY A 425 -1.03 -19.04 -5.34
CA GLY A 425 -2.45 -19.25 -5.03
C GLY A 425 -2.85 -18.86 -3.60
N ASN A 426 -4.15 -18.92 -3.37
CA ASN A 426 -4.81 -18.75 -2.09
C ASN A 426 -5.35 -20.11 -1.60
N TYR A 427 -5.34 -20.28 -0.28
CA TYR A 427 -5.71 -21.50 0.41
C TYR A 427 -6.53 -21.18 1.65
N ASP A 428 -7.28 -22.18 2.11
CA ASP A 428 -7.72 -22.24 3.49
C ASP A 428 -6.53 -22.63 4.40
N TYR A 429 -6.56 -22.20 5.67
CA TYR A 429 -5.50 -22.51 6.64
C TYR A 429 -6.12 -22.97 7.95
N HIS A 430 -5.49 -23.96 8.57
CA HIS A 430 -5.78 -24.36 9.94
C HIS A 430 -4.63 -23.94 10.85
N LEU A 431 -4.95 -23.32 11.97
CA LEU A 431 -3.99 -22.92 13.00
C LEU A 431 -3.97 -23.99 14.09
N TYR A 432 -2.78 -24.53 14.37
CA TYR A 432 -2.56 -25.43 15.52
C TYR A 432 -2.41 -24.59 16.79
N GLU A 433 -3.49 -24.47 17.55
CA GLU A 433 -3.52 -23.73 18.82
C GLU A 433 -2.92 -24.51 19.98
N GLU A 434 -2.98 -25.84 19.91
CA GLU A 434 -2.51 -26.78 20.92
C GLU A 434 -0.99 -26.97 20.93
N LEU A 435 -0.33 -26.64 19.81
CA LEU A 435 1.12 -26.66 19.73
C LEU A 435 1.73 -25.42 20.42
N PRO A 436 2.87 -25.57 21.11
CA PRO A 436 3.51 -24.46 21.80
C PRO A 436 3.98 -23.38 20.82
N ASP A 437 3.92 -22.13 21.27
CA ASP A 437 4.47 -21.00 20.56
C ASP A 437 5.99 -21.15 20.43
N LEU A 438 6.47 -21.12 19.19
CA LEU A 438 7.90 -21.00 18.93
C LEU A 438 8.28 -19.52 18.84
N ARG A 439 9.57 -19.22 19.00
CA ARG A 439 10.11 -17.90 18.70
C ARG A 439 11.26 -18.00 17.72
N ASN A 440 11.27 -17.09 16.76
CA ASN A 440 12.42 -16.94 15.87
C ASN A 440 13.55 -16.16 16.57
N ASN A 441 14.71 -16.01 15.93
CA ASN A 441 15.86 -15.27 16.52
C ASN A 441 15.58 -13.78 16.73
N TRP A 442 14.52 -13.23 16.14
CA TRP A 442 14.07 -11.85 16.34
C TRP A 442 13.00 -11.74 17.45
N GLY A 443 12.69 -12.84 18.12
CA GLY A 443 11.70 -12.90 19.18
C GLY A 443 10.24 -12.93 18.69
N ASN A 444 10.00 -13.01 17.38
CA ASN A 444 8.65 -13.10 16.82
C ASN A 444 8.01 -14.44 17.19
N VAL A 445 6.77 -14.39 17.67
CA VAL A 445 5.97 -15.59 17.93
C VAL A 445 5.65 -16.28 16.61
N MET A 446 5.99 -17.56 16.51
CA MET A 446 5.70 -18.41 15.38
C MET A 446 4.67 -19.45 15.78
N LYS A 447 3.46 -19.28 15.27
CA LYS A 447 2.43 -20.32 15.27
C LYS A 447 2.64 -21.28 14.11
N SER A 448 2.07 -22.48 14.25
CA SER A 448 2.15 -23.53 13.24
C SER A 448 0.83 -23.64 12.50
N PHE A 449 0.90 -23.77 11.18
CA PHE A 449 -0.29 -23.83 10.34
C PHE A 449 -0.30 -25.09 9.48
N LYS A 450 -1.48 -25.58 9.12
CA LYS A 450 -1.66 -26.53 8.02
C LYS A 450 -2.32 -25.81 6.86
N ARG A 451 -1.67 -25.85 5.69
CA ARG A 451 -2.29 -25.43 4.44
C ARG A 451 -3.34 -26.45 4.05
N MET A 452 -4.56 -25.98 3.81
CA MET A 452 -5.70 -26.83 3.48
C MET A 452 -5.98 -26.76 1.97
N GLN A 453 -7.25 -26.78 1.58
CA GLN A 453 -7.66 -26.82 0.19
C GLN A 453 -7.45 -25.46 -0.50
N GLU A 454 -7.26 -25.50 -1.82
CA GLU A 454 -7.27 -24.30 -2.65
C GLU A 454 -8.57 -23.51 -2.45
N ASN A 455 -8.43 -22.19 -2.35
CA ASN A 455 -9.53 -21.26 -2.18
C ASN A 455 -9.26 -19.97 -2.99
N PRO A 456 -9.50 -20.00 -4.32
CA PRO A 456 -9.06 -18.95 -5.24
C PRO A 456 -9.72 -17.58 -5.05
N ILE A 457 -10.89 -17.54 -4.39
CA ILE A 457 -11.71 -16.33 -4.25
C ILE A 457 -11.53 -15.68 -2.87
N SER A 458 -11.90 -16.40 -1.80
CA SER A 458 -11.93 -15.87 -0.43
C SER A 458 -10.81 -16.41 0.48
N GLY A 459 -9.90 -17.22 -0.07
CA GLY A 459 -8.74 -17.70 0.66
C GLY A 459 -7.71 -16.62 0.89
N ILE A 460 -6.72 -16.96 1.70
CA ILE A 460 -5.52 -16.14 1.91
C ILE A 460 -4.27 -16.90 1.47
N ASN A 461 -3.13 -16.22 1.48
CA ASN A 461 -1.82 -16.84 1.28
C ASN A 461 -0.88 -16.39 2.40
N ASN A 462 0.33 -16.92 2.39
CA ASN A 462 1.33 -16.67 3.43
C ASN A 462 1.80 -15.20 3.55
N LEU A 463 1.46 -14.30 2.61
CA LEU A 463 1.66 -12.86 2.80
C LEU A 463 0.67 -12.24 3.78
N TYR A 464 -0.48 -12.87 4.01
CA TYR A 464 -1.50 -12.37 4.94
C TYR A 464 -1.25 -12.89 6.35
N ARG A 465 -1.78 -12.16 7.32
CA ARG A 465 -1.87 -12.61 8.69
C ARG A 465 -3.19 -13.35 8.89
N PHE A 466 -3.15 -14.42 9.66
CA PHE A 466 -4.33 -15.21 10.01
C PHE A 466 -5.11 -14.54 11.15
N PRO A 467 -6.37 -14.11 10.95
CA PRO A 467 -7.25 -13.66 12.03
C PRO A 467 -7.68 -14.83 12.90
N TYR A 468 -7.51 -14.71 14.22
CA TYR A 468 -8.04 -15.67 15.17
C TYR A 468 -8.44 -15.00 16.49
N ASP A 469 -9.40 -15.63 17.19
CA ASP A 469 -9.92 -15.22 18.48
C ASP A 469 -9.00 -15.77 19.58
N LYS A 470 -8.10 -14.92 20.08
CA LYS A 470 -7.06 -15.32 21.03
C LYS A 470 -7.61 -15.45 22.45
N ASN A 471 -8.51 -14.54 22.85
CA ASN A 471 -9.06 -14.54 24.20
C ASN A 471 -10.29 -15.47 24.35
N LYS A 472 -10.77 -16.04 23.23
CA LYS A 472 -11.87 -17.01 23.16
C LYS A 472 -13.19 -16.42 23.65
N ASP A 473 -13.43 -15.14 23.34
CA ASP A 473 -14.67 -14.44 23.71
C ASP A 473 -15.73 -14.47 22.61
N GLY A 474 -15.46 -15.15 21.48
CA GLY A 474 -16.34 -15.24 20.33
C GLY A 474 -16.25 -14.02 19.39
N ILE A 475 -15.31 -13.10 19.62
CA ILE A 475 -15.12 -11.88 18.86
C ILE A 475 -13.64 -11.69 18.52
N ILE A 476 -13.30 -11.76 17.24
CA ILE A 476 -12.00 -11.30 16.76
C ILE A 476 -12.01 -9.77 16.81
N LYS A 477 -11.23 -9.16 17.70
CA LYS A 477 -11.21 -7.69 17.79
C LYS A 477 -10.67 -7.07 16.49
N ILE A 478 -11.47 -6.23 15.85
CA ILE A 478 -11.06 -5.44 14.69
C ILE A 478 -11.17 -3.97 15.04
N ASP A 479 -10.10 -3.21 14.83
CA ASP A 479 -10.11 -1.75 14.94
C ASP A 479 -10.04 -1.15 13.53
N PRO A 480 -11.18 -0.67 12.97
CA PRO A 480 -11.20 -0.08 11.63
C PRO A 480 -10.50 1.28 11.57
N ASN A 481 -10.07 1.84 12.70
CA ASN A 481 -9.47 3.16 12.75
C ASN A 481 -8.21 3.20 11.88
N TYR A 482 -8.23 4.15 10.94
CA TYR A 482 -7.20 4.37 9.92
C TYR A 482 -5.82 4.77 10.48
N ASN A 483 -5.72 4.95 11.80
CA ASN A 483 -4.49 5.32 12.52
C ASN A 483 -4.24 4.50 13.80
N SER A 484 -4.88 3.34 13.97
CA SER A 484 -4.79 2.56 15.20
C SER A 484 -4.49 1.11 14.93
N SER A 485 -3.79 0.49 15.89
CA SER A 485 -3.30 -0.89 15.83
C SER A 485 -4.02 -1.81 16.81
N ARG A 486 -5.19 -1.43 17.33
CA ARG A 486 -5.90 -2.18 18.40
C ARG A 486 -6.73 -3.36 17.87
N THR A 487 -6.22 -4.04 16.85
CA THR A 487 -6.76 -5.30 16.32
C THR A 487 -6.22 -6.48 17.11
N GLU A 488 -7.02 -7.52 17.28
CA GLU A 488 -6.59 -8.78 17.84
C GLU A 488 -5.67 -9.54 16.88
N TRP A 489 -4.66 -10.14 17.49
CA TRP A 489 -3.62 -11.06 17.03
C TRP A 489 -3.77 -11.67 15.64
N PHE A 490 -3.80 -10.85 14.59
CA PHE A 490 -3.48 -11.29 13.25
C PHE A 490 -2.06 -11.91 13.25
N VAL A 491 -1.95 -13.23 13.13
CA VAL A 491 -0.65 -13.94 13.24
C VAL A 491 -0.05 -14.18 11.86
N PRO A 492 1.21 -13.78 11.63
CA PRO A 492 1.90 -14.10 10.38
C PRO A 492 2.13 -15.60 10.21
N ILE A 493 2.02 -16.09 8.97
CA ILE A 493 2.21 -17.49 8.62
C ILE A 493 3.71 -17.75 8.38
N PHE A 494 4.44 -18.05 9.46
CA PHE A 494 5.88 -18.35 9.42
C PHE A 494 6.19 -19.81 9.07
N ARG A 495 5.37 -20.73 9.60
CA ARG A 495 5.65 -22.17 9.69
C ARG A 495 4.42 -22.96 9.23
N GLU A 496 4.62 -23.85 8.27
CA GLU A 496 3.55 -24.69 7.73
C GLU A 496 3.90 -26.19 7.88
N GLU A 497 2.90 -27.01 8.16
CA GLU A 497 2.95 -28.47 8.06
C GLU A 497 2.96 -28.86 6.57
N VAL A 498 4.03 -29.56 6.15
CA VAL A 498 4.22 -30.00 4.75
C VAL A 498 3.96 -31.49 4.58
N GLN A 499 4.08 -32.27 5.65
CA GLN A 499 3.68 -33.68 5.79
C GLN A 499 3.19 -33.88 7.23
N PRO A 500 2.39 -34.92 7.53
CA PRO A 500 1.92 -35.17 8.90
C PRO A 500 3.06 -35.07 9.93
N ASP A 501 2.89 -34.18 10.90
CA ASP A 501 3.84 -33.87 11.99
C ASP A 501 5.21 -33.31 11.54
N SER A 502 5.35 -32.93 10.27
CA SER A 502 6.55 -32.35 9.68
C SER A 502 6.33 -30.90 9.27
N PHE A 503 7.04 -30.00 9.93
CA PHE A 503 6.86 -28.56 9.77
C PHE A 503 8.10 -27.89 9.19
N VAL A 504 7.86 -26.94 8.30
CA VAL A 504 8.91 -26.14 7.66
C VAL A 504 8.69 -24.66 7.96
N ASN A 505 9.75 -23.98 8.40
CA ASN A 505 9.76 -22.52 8.53
C ASN A 505 9.96 -21.90 7.15
N ILE A 506 8.86 -21.55 6.49
CA ILE A 506 8.86 -21.02 5.13
C ILE A 506 9.16 -19.51 5.08
N TYR A 507 8.86 -18.77 6.16
CA TYR A 507 8.95 -17.30 6.24
C TYR A 507 8.28 -16.54 5.08
N GLY A 508 7.27 -17.15 4.44
CA GLY A 508 6.55 -16.53 3.32
C GLY A 508 5.86 -15.20 3.70
N CYS A 509 5.55 -15.00 4.97
CA CYS A 509 5.03 -13.74 5.52
C CYS A 509 6.00 -12.55 5.47
N TYR A 510 7.27 -12.76 5.10
CA TYR A 510 8.21 -11.70 4.72
C TYR A 510 8.21 -11.42 3.21
N GLY A 511 7.36 -12.11 2.44
CA GLY A 511 7.33 -12.01 0.97
C GLY A 511 8.56 -12.59 0.29
N VAL A 512 9.20 -13.55 0.94
CA VAL A 512 10.38 -14.26 0.41
C VAL A 512 10.01 -15.66 -0.02
N TYR A 513 10.82 -16.23 -0.91
CA TYR A 513 10.64 -17.60 -1.40
C TYR A 513 11.95 -18.37 -1.32
N ASN A 514 12.00 -19.36 -0.41
CA ASN A 514 13.09 -20.32 -0.37
C ASN A 514 12.71 -21.57 -1.18
N ALA A 515 13.31 -21.71 -2.37
CA ALA A 515 13.00 -22.79 -3.29
C ALA A 515 13.26 -24.19 -2.72
N GLN A 516 14.31 -24.35 -1.90
CA GLN A 516 14.66 -25.65 -1.30
C GLN A 516 13.58 -26.09 -0.31
N LYS A 517 13.09 -25.15 0.51
CA LYS A 517 12.06 -25.41 1.52
C LYS A 517 10.65 -25.54 0.94
N CYS A 518 10.38 -24.81 -0.14
CA CYS A 518 9.06 -24.74 -0.76
C CYS A 518 8.89 -25.69 -1.95
N GLN A 519 9.91 -26.50 -2.26
CA GLN A 519 9.92 -27.36 -3.43
C GLN A 519 8.66 -28.25 -3.46
N ASN A 520 7.93 -28.22 -4.58
CA ASN A 520 6.68 -28.95 -4.80
C ASN A 520 5.52 -28.60 -3.86
N TYR A 521 5.66 -27.60 -3.00
CA TYR A 521 4.67 -27.23 -1.99
C TYR A 521 4.10 -25.82 -2.19
N SER A 522 4.96 -24.86 -2.52
CA SER A 522 4.58 -23.47 -2.74
C SER A 522 5.35 -22.89 -3.91
N ARG A 523 4.78 -21.87 -4.55
CA ARG A 523 5.44 -21.07 -5.59
C ARG A 523 5.90 -19.73 -5.01
N PRO A 524 6.82 -19.00 -5.67
CA PRO A 524 7.11 -17.61 -5.33
C PRO A 524 5.87 -16.72 -5.49
N VAL A 525 5.95 -15.51 -4.93
CA VAL A 525 4.92 -14.46 -5.08
C VAL A 525 4.73 -14.08 -6.55
N ALA A 526 5.83 -13.96 -7.31
CA ALA A 526 5.84 -13.47 -8.69
C ALA A 526 5.28 -14.47 -9.70
N PHE A 527 4.46 -13.99 -10.62
CA PHE A 527 4.02 -14.70 -11.82
C PHE A 527 5.14 -14.74 -12.86
N ARG A 528 5.22 -15.84 -13.60
CA ARG A 528 6.27 -16.13 -14.58
C ARG A 528 5.67 -16.36 -15.95
N ALA A 529 6.54 -16.41 -16.97
CA ALA A 529 6.11 -16.81 -18.30
C ALA A 529 5.43 -18.18 -18.27
N GLY A 530 4.26 -18.29 -18.91
CA GLY A 530 3.39 -19.46 -18.89
C GLY A 530 2.32 -19.42 -17.81
N ASP A 531 2.36 -18.50 -16.86
CA ASP A 531 1.25 -18.30 -15.92
C ASP A 531 0.05 -17.59 -16.59
N TYR A 532 -1.12 -17.87 -16.03
CA TYR A 532 -2.41 -17.33 -16.45
C TYR A 532 -3.22 -16.90 -15.24
N LEU A 533 -3.99 -15.82 -15.39
CA LEU A 533 -4.99 -15.38 -14.43
C LEU A 533 -6.33 -15.28 -15.14
N ASP A 534 -7.36 -15.98 -14.68
CA ASP A 534 -8.72 -15.97 -15.22
C ASP A 534 -9.71 -16.54 -14.18
N MET A 535 -10.96 -16.82 -14.56
CA MET A 535 -11.94 -17.44 -13.64
C MET A 535 -11.61 -18.88 -13.23
N SER A 536 -10.67 -19.51 -13.93
CA SER A 536 -10.18 -20.84 -13.61
C SER A 536 -8.92 -20.80 -12.75
N SER A 537 -8.26 -19.66 -12.56
CA SER A 537 -6.97 -19.58 -11.87
C SER A 537 -7.09 -19.55 -10.34
N ASN A 538 -5.98 -19.87 -9.67
CA ASN A 538 -5.78 -19.62 -8.25
C ASN A 538 -4.50 -18.77 -8.08
N PRO A 539 -4.60 -17.48 -7.71
CA PRO A 539 -5.80 -16.73 -7.34
C PRO A 539 -6.61 -16.27 -8.56
N MET A 540 -7.86 -15.84 -8.34
CA MET A 540 -8.69 -15.21 -9.37
C MET A 540 -8.57 -13.67 -9.30
N PRO A 541 -8.42 -12.94 -10.43
CA PRO A 541 -8.29 -11.48 -10.44
C PRO A 541 -9.65 -10.79 -10.23
N LEU A 542 -10.14 -10.79 -8.99
CA LEU A 542 -11.44 -10.23 -8.59
C LEU A 542 -11.31 -8.90 -7.83
N ASN A 543 -12.44 -8.23 -7.62
CA ASN A 543 -12.50 -7.06 -6.74
C ASN A 543 -12.05 -7.41 -5.31
N TYR A 544 -11.52 -6.41 -4.59
CA TYR A 544 -11.26 -6.49 -3.16
C TYR A 544 -12.50 -6.02 -2.38
N PRO A 545 -13.29 -6.94 -1.78
CA PRO A 545 -14.50 -6.57 -1.07
C PRO A 545 -14.21 -5.82 0.23
N LYS A 546 -14.98 -4.77 0.45
CA LYS A 546 -15.04 -4.10 1.76
C LYS A 546 -15.71 -4.98 2.81
N TYR A 547 -15.33 -4.80 4.06
CA TYR A 547 -15.93 -5.39 5.23
C TYR A 547 -16.82 -4.40 5.94
N ASN A 548 -18.07 -4.77 6.19
CA ASN A 548 -18.99 -3.99 7.02
C ASN A 548 -18.98 -4.56 8.43
N LEU A 549 -18.38 -3.83 9.37
CA LEU A 549 -18.31 -4.22 10.78
C LEU A 549 -19.70 -4.33 11.42
N LYS A 550 -20.63 -3.42 11.10
CA LYS A 550 -21.97 -3.43 11.67
C LYS A 550 -22.78 -4.64 11.21
N GLU A 551 -22.67 -4.98 9.92
CA GLU A 551 -23.35 -6.13 9.32
C GLU A 551 -22.58 -7.44 9.48
N LYS A 552 -21.36 -7.39 10.02
CA LYS A 552 -20.47 -8.54 10.27
C LYS A 552 -20.22 -9.34 8.99
N LYS A 553 -20.08 -8.65 7.85
CA LYS A 553 -20.11 -9.29 6.54
C LYS A 553 -19.17 -8.63 5.52
N LEU A 554 -18.52 -9.46 4.72
CA LEU A 554 -17.83 -9.04 3.50
C LEU A 554 -18.81 -8.74 2.37
N ALA A 555 -18.58 -7.64 1.67
CA ALA A 555 -19.21 -7.37 0.39
C ALA A 555 -18.93 -8.52 -0.60
N PRO A 556 -19.76 -8.70 -1.63
CA PRO A 556 -19.57 -9.79 -2.58
C PRO A 556 -18.30 -9.65 -3.44
N TYR A 557 -17.69 -10.78 -3.73
CA TYR A 557 -16.78 -10.95 -4.87
C TYR A 557 -17.61 -11.05 -6.16
N LYS A 558 -17.22 -10.32 -7.20
CA LYS A 558 -17.94 -10.24 -8.47
C LYS A 558 -17.11 -10.86 -9.57
N LEU A 559 -17.63 -11.92 -10.19
CA LEU A 559 -17.04 -12.50 -11.40
C LEU A 559 -17.06 -11.45 -12.52
N ASN A 560 -16.04 -11.45 -13.38
CA ASN A 560 -15.78 -10.30 -14.24
C ASN A 560 -15.26 -10.62 -15.65
N GLY A 561 -14.92 -11.88 -15.95
CA GLY A 561 -14.43 -12.30 -17.26
C GLY A 561 -13.07 -11.71 -17.67
N LEU A 562 -12.28 -11.17 -16.73
CA LEU A 562 -10.92 -10.71 -17.00
C LEU A 562 -9.96 -11.90 -17.09
N ALA A 563 -9.13 -11.93 -18.13
CA ALA A 563 -8.06 -12.90 -18.28
C ALA A 563 -6.73 -12.26 -18.67
N LEU A 564 -5.64 -12.77 -18.11
CA LEU A 564 -4.27 -12.38 -18.42
C LEU A 564 -3.42 -13.62 -18.75
N LYS A 565 -2.50 -13.44 -19.69
CA LYS A 565 -1.44 -14.41 -19.99
C LYS A 565 -0.09 -13.72 -19.94
N PHE A 566 0.86 -14.36 -19.26
CA PHE A 566 2.22 -13.88 -19.14
C PHE A 566 3.15 -14.69 -20.07
N SER A 567 3.96 -14.02 -20.88
CA SER A 567 4.98 -14.67 -21.71
C SER A 567 6.29 -13.90 -21.67
N LYS A 568 7.41 -14.59 -21.93
CA LYS A 568 8.74 -13.98 -21.96
C LYS A 568 9.00 -13.42 -23.36
N ILE A 569 9.76 -12.33 -23.44
CA ILE A 569 10.41 -11.93 -24.70
C ILE A 569 11.77 -12.61 -24.78
N GLU A 570 11.98 -13.40 -25.83
CA GLU A 570 13.24 -14.13 -26.04
C GLU A 570 14.45 -13.21 -25.96
N HIS A 571 15.53 -13.70 -25.35
CA HIS A 571 16.79 -12.97 -25.16
C HIS A 571 16.72 -11.67 -24.33
N THR A 572 15.60 -11.38 -23.65
CA THR A 572 15.49 -10.23 -22.74
C THR A 572 15.04 -10.65 -21.33
N ASN A 573 14.95 -9.68 -20.41
CA ASN A 573 14.31 -9.85 -19.11
C ASN A 573 12.88 -9.29 -19.07
N ASP A 574 12.36 -8.88 -20.23
CA ASP A 574 11.05 -8.22 -20.33
C ASP A 574 9.93 -9.26 -20.40
N MET A 575 8.75 -8.84 -19.94
CA MET A 575 7.56 -9.67 -19.87
C MET A 575 6.46 -9.11 -20.75
N LYS A 576 5.86 -9.97 -21.57
CA LYS A 576 4.63 -9.70 -22.32
C LYS A 576 3.42 -10.06 -21.46
N VAL A 577 2.46 -9.15 -21.42
CA VAL A 577 1.16 -9.31 -20.77
C VAL A 577 0.08 -9.21 -21.83
N GLU A 578 -0.61 -10.31 -22.11
CA GLU A 578 -1.81 -10.31 -22.95
C GLU A 578 -3.05 -10.15 -22.06
N VAL A 579 -3.93 -9.19 -22.38
CA VAL A 579 -5.16 -8.90 -21.64
C VAL A 579 -6.38 -9.24 -22.49
N ARG A 580 -7.39 -9.88 -21.89
CA ARG A 580 -8.66 -10.20 -22.53
C ARG A 580 -9.82 -9.98 -21.57
N PHE A 581 -10.94 -9.46 -22.09
CA PHE A 581 -12.22 -9.39 -21.38
C PHE A 581 -13.20 -10.44 -21.92
N GLY A 582 -14.34 -10.61 -21.24
CA GLY A 582 -15.41 -11.52 -21.65
C GLY A 582 -15.03 -13.00 -21.59
N GLN A 583 -14.00 -13.37 -20.83
CA GLN A 583 -13.55 -14.75 -20.68
C GLN A 583 -14.36 -15.46 -19.59
N THR A 584 -15.46 -16.10 -19.97
CA THR A 584 -16.47 -16.65 -19.06
C THR A 584 -16.37 -18.16 -18.81
N SER A 585 -15.37 -18.83 -19.38
CA SER A 585 -15.21 -20.29 -19.26
C SER A 585 -14.48 -20.70 -17.98
N LEU A 586 -15.05 -21.68 -17.28
CA LEU A 586 -14.40 -22.44 -16.22
C LEU A 586 -13.94 -23.80 -16.79
N CYS A 587 -12.63 -23.95 -16.97
CA CYS A 587 -12.04 -25.06 -17.73
C CYS A 587 -11.42 -26.16 -16.87
N GLN A 588 -11.51 -26.07 -15.54
CA GLN A 588 -10.97 -27.08 -14.63
C GLN A 588 -11.82 -27.17 -13.37
N ASP A 589 -11.72 -28.32 -12.68
CA ASP A 589 -12.45 -28.53 -11.43
C ASP A 589 -12.06 -27.47 -10.40
N ARG A 590 -13.06 -26.80 -9.83
CA ARG A 590 -12.82 -25.73 -8.86
C ARG A 590 -13.76 -25.80 -7.67
N ARG A 591 -13.20 -25.43 -6.52
CA ARG A 591 -13.93 -25.12 -5.30
C ARG A 591 -13.99 -23.61 -5.15
N TRP A 592 -15.19 -23.07 -5.07
CA TRP A 592 -15.43 -21.66 -4.83
C TRP A 592 -16.11 -21.47 -3.48
N THR A 593 -15.61 -20.48 -2.73
CA THR A 593 -16.12 -20.15 -1.42
C THR A 593 -16.26 -18.63 -1.23
N GLY A 594 -17.11 -18.23 -0.29
CA GLY A 594 -17.40 -16.83 0.03
C GLY A 594 -18.73 -16.33 -0.53
N ASN A 595 -18.92 -15.00 -0.49
CA ASN A 595 -20.10 -14.34 -1.03
C ASN A 595 -19.82 -13.92 -2.48
N ILE A 596 -20.37 -14.63 -3.46
CA ILE A 596 -20.01 -14.54 -4.88
C ILE A 596 -21.23 -14.10 -5.70
N GLN A 597 -21.00 -13.19 -6.64
CA GLN A 597 -21.99 -12.74 -7.63
C GLN A 597 -21.49 -13.00 -9.04
N LEU A 598 -22.38 -13.57 -9.86
CA LEU A 598 -22.24 -13.64 -11.31
C LEU A 598 -23.10 -12.52 -11.94
N PRO A 599 -22.51 -11.39 -12.34
CA PRO A 599 -23.21 -10.34 -13.09
C PRO A 599 -23.40 -10.74 -14.57
N ASN A 600 -24.17 -9.94 -15.32
CA ASN A 600 -24.23 -10.03 -16.78
C ASN A 600 -22.92 -9.47 -17.36
N ILE A 601 -21.97 -10.37 -17.66
CA ILE A 601 -20.61 -10.08 -18.14
C ILE A 601 -20.62 -9.79 -19.63
N THR A 602 -21.40 -10.57 -20.38
CA THR A 602 -21.43 -10.56 -21.85
C THR A 602 -22.34 -9.47 -22.40
N GLY A 603 -23.37 -9.08 -21.66
CA GLY A 603 -24.35 -8.07 -22.07
C GLY A 603 -25.36 -8.58 -23.09
N ASP A 604 -25.33 -9.87 -23.42
CA ASP A 604 -26.17 -10.50 -24.43
C ASP A 604 -26.66 -11.90 -23.97
N ASP A 605 -27.11 -12.73 -24.91
CA ASP A 605 -27.59 -14.09 -24.63
C ASP A 605 -26.47 -15.12 -24.42
N GLN A 606 -25.20 -14.76 -24.48
CA GLN A 606 -24.09 -15.67 -24.20
C GLN A 606 -24.02 -16.02 -22.71
N ALA A 607 -23.21 -17.03 -22.38
CA ALA A 607 -23.03 -17.45 -21.01
C ALA A 607 -22.04 -16.53 -20.27
N ASP A 608 -22.44 -16.01 -19.12
CA ASP A 608 -21.58 -15.22 -18.22
C ASP A 608 -20.70 -16.10 -17.34
N LEU A 609 -21.15 -17.34 -17.11
CA LEU A 609 -20.30 -18.41 -16.59
C LEU A 609 -20.61 -19.69 -17.35
N GLU A 610 -19.60 -20.20 -18.05
CA GLU A 610 -19.65 -21.46 -18.77
C GLU A 610 -18.79 -22.51 -18.06
N VAL A 611 -19.42 -23.47 -17.38
CA VAL A 611 -18.71 -24.62 -16.82
C VAL A 611 -18.47 -25.63 -17.94
N ALA A 612 -17.20 -25.80 -18.34
CA ALA A 612 -16.80 -26.58 -19.49
C ALA A 612 -17.17 -28.08 -19.37
N PRO A 613 -17.17 -28.86 -20.47
CA PRO A 613 -17.57 -30.26 -20.44
C PRO A 613 -16.80 -31.07 -19.40
N CYS A 614 -17.50 -31.95 -18.69
CA CYS A 614 -16.94 -32.81 -17.63
C CYS A 614 -16.31 -32.09 -16.43
N ILE A 615 -16.37 -30.76 -16.34
CA ILE A 615 -15.84 -29.99 -15.23
C ILE A 615 -16.84 -29.93 -14.06
N THR A 616 -16.30 -29.95 -12.84
CA THR A 616 -17.04 -29.81 -11.58
C THR A 616 -16.71 -28.50 -10.89
N LEU A 617 -17.71 -27.64 -10.76
CA LEU A 617 -17.70 -26.51 -9.83
C LEU A 617 -18.34 -26.93 -8.50
N THR A 618 -17.63 -26.72 -7.39
CA THR A 618 -18.12 -27.00 -6.04
C THR A 618 -18.25 -25.70 -5.25
N LEU A 619 -19.46 -25.41 -4.76
CA LEU A 619 -19.71 -24.38 -3.76
C LEU A 619 -19.65 -25.02 -2.38
N ASP A 620 -18.72 -24.53 -1.57
CA ASP A 620 -18.39 -25.11 -0.27
C ASP A 620 -18.19 -24.03 0.79
N LYS A 621 -18.29 -24.37 2.08
CA LYS A 621 -17.94 -23.45 3.16
C LYS A 621 -16.42 -23.24 3.17
N SER A 622 -15.98 -21.99 3.29
CA SER A 622 -14.55 -21.66 3.38
C SER A 622 -13.93 -22.23 4.68
N GLY A 623 -12.62 -22.45 4.69
CA GLY A 623 -11.84 -22.61 5.91
C GLY A 623 -11.14 -21.32 6.34
N THR A 624 -11.28 -20.23 5.58
CA THR A 624 -10.74 -18.92 5.89
C THR A 624 -11.78 -18.06 6.59
N THR A 625 -11.42 -17.55 7.78
CA THR A 625 -12.19 -16.56 8.53
C THR A 625 -12.64 -15.40 7.63
N ASN A 626 -13.92 -15.05 7.70
CA ASN A 626 -14.52 -13.99 6.88
C ASN A 626 -15.51 -13.10 7.66
N THR A 627 -15.55 -13.28 8.98
CA THR A 627 -16.30 -12.45 9.91
C THR A 627 -15.54 -12.35 11.23
N HIS A 628 -15.76 -11.26 11.97
CA HIS A 628 -15.15 -11.03 13.28
C HIS A 628 -15.99 -11.57 14.44
N VAL A 629 -17.20 -12.08 14.18
CA VAL A 629 -18.08 -12.65 15.20
C VAL A 629 -18.30 -14.11 14.92
N GLN A 630 -18.22 -14.92 15.96
CA GLN A 630 -18.46 -16.35 15.91
C GLN A 630 -19.88 -16.63 15.40
N THR A 631 -20.00 -17.58 14.48
CA THR A 631 -21.27 -18.06 13.94
C THR A 631 -21.89 -19.09 14.90
N GLU A 632 -23.14 -19.46 14.64
CA GLU A 632 -23.82 -20.54 15.39
C GLU A 632 -23.08 -21.89 15.32
N ALA A 633 -22.22 -22.09 14.32
CA ALA A 633 -21.40 -23.29 14.17
C ALA A 633 -20.11 -23.26 15.03
N GLY A 634 -19.88 -22.18 15.79
CA GLY A 634 -18.68 -22.02 16.62
C GLY A 634 -17.43 -21.57 15.86
N ASP A 635 -17.55 -21.23 14.57
CA ASP A 635 -16.45 -20.75 13.74
C ASP A 635 -16.66 -19.30 13.27
N PHE A 636 -15.65 -18.71 12.62
CA PHE A 636 -15.69 -17.34 12.11
C PHE A 636 -15.90 -17.28 10.59
N VAL A 637 -16.69 -18.22 10.07
CA VAL A 637 -16.89 -18.38 8.63
C VAL A 637 -18.37 -18.46 8.28
N HIS A 638 -18.83 -17.47 7.52
CA HIS A 638 -20.14 -17.53 6.86
C HIS A 638 -20.15 -18.58 5.74
N PRO A 639 -21.25 -19.35 5.57
CA PRO A 639 -21.43 -20.22 4.41
C PRO A 639 -21.35 -19.48 3.08
N THR A 640 -20.98 -20.21 2.04
CA THR A 640 -20.86 -19.65 0.68
C THR A 640 -22.23 -19.33 0.11
N VAL A 641 -22.33 -18.18 -0.55
CA VAL A 641 -23.53 -17.75 -1.26
C VAL A 641 -23.12 -17.41 -2.68
N PHE A 642 -23.58 -18.17 -3.66
CA PHE A 642 -23.39 -17.86 -5.07
C PHE A 642 -24.70 -17.35 -5.66
N THR A 643 -24.70 -16.10 -6.13
CA THR A 643 -25.88 -15.47 -6.72
C THR A 643 -25.69 -15.26 -8.22
N VAL A 644 -26.54 -15.88 -9.03
CA VAL A 644 -26.71 -15.57 -10.45
C VAL A 644 -27.64 -14.36 -10.54
N LYS A 645 -27.07 -13.21 -10.93
CA LYS A 645 -27.77 -11.92 -10.93
C LYS A 645 -28.77 -11.85 -12.09
N SER A 646 -29.75 -10.95 -11.96
CA SER A 646 -30.69 -10.64 -13.04
C SER A 646 -29.97 -10.36 -14.36
N GLY A 647 -30.47 -10.94 -15.46
CA GLY A 647 -29.87 -10.85 -16.79
C GLY A 647 -28.65 -11.74 -17.03
N ALA A 648 -28.10 -12.40 -16.00
CA ALA A 648 -26.93 -13.26 -16.16
C ALA A 648 -27.29 -14.72 -16.52
N THR A 649 -26.44 -15.36 -17.31
CA THR A 649 -26.59 -16.76 -17.74
C THR A 649 -25.48 -17.66 -17.17
N LEU A 650 -25.87 -18.66 -16.38
CA LEU A 650 -25.02 -19.79 -15.96
C LEU A 650 -25.23 -21.00 -16.88
N HIS A 651 -24.21 -21.41 -17.63
CA HIS A 651 -24.26 -22.57 -18.53
C HIS A 651 -23.38 -23.71 -18.03
N LEU A 652 -24.00 -24.86 -17.73
CA LEU A 652 -23.28 -26.12 -17.50
C LEU A 652 -23.28 -26.94 -18.79
N LYS A 653 -22.10 -27.11 -19.39
CA LYS A 653 -21.92 -27.91 -20.61
C LYS A 653 -22.10 -29.40 -20.35
N GLN A 654 -21.98 -30.18 -21.42
CA GLN A 654 -22.17 -31.62 -21.39
C GLN A 654 -21.41 -32.29 -20.23
N ARG A 655 -22.14 -33.04 -19.39
CA ARG A 655 -21.62 -33.75 -18.21
C ARG A 655 -20.97 -32.86 -17.13
N ALA A 656 -21.00 -31.54 -17.26
CA ALA A 656 -20.53 -30.64 -16.22
C ALA A 656 -21.38 -30.76 -14.94
N LYS A 657 -20.79 -30.42 -13.80
CA LYS A 657 -21.44 -30.50 -12.49
C LYS A 657 -21.29 -29.18 -11.73
N LEU A 658 -22.37 -28.78 -11.07
CA LEU A 658 -22.35 -27.81 -9.99
C LEU A 658 -22.79 -28.51 -8.71
N ILE A 659 -21.93 -28.57 -7.70
CA ILE A 659 -22.21 -29.20 -6.41
C ILE A 659 -22.33 -28.10 -5.36
N VAL A 660 -23.42 -28.07 -4.61
CA VAL A 660 -23.63 -27.12 -3.49
C VAL A 660 -23.69 -27.91 -2.19
N LYS A 661 -22.79 -27.61 -1.25
CA LYS A 661 -22.66 -28.36 0.01
C LYS A 661 -22.30 -27.48 1.21
N ALA A 662 -22.22 -28.07 2.40
CA ALA A 662 -21.77 -27.43 3.64
C ALA A 662 -22.52 -26.12 3.97
N ASN A 663 -23.86 -26.16 3.99
CA ASN A 663 -24.73 -25.00 4.24
C ASN A 663 -24.63 -23.88 3.20
N SER A 664 -23.96 -24.11 2.08
CA SER A 664 -23.85 -23.13 1.00
C SER A 664 -25.16 -22.96 0.23
N LYS A 665 -25.30 -21.82 -0.45
CA LYS A 665 -26.50 -21.44 -1.19
C LYS A 665 -26.19 -21.12 -2.64
N LEU A 666 -27.04 -21.63 -3.54
CA LEU A 666 -27.16 -21.14 -4.92
C LEU A 666 -28.44 -20.32 -5.03
N ILE A 667 -28.33 -19.07 -5.45
CA ILE A 667 -29.47 -18.14 -5.61
C ILE A 667 -29.55 -17.74 -7.09
N VAL A 668 -30.74 -17.88 -7.68
CA VAL A 668 -31.03 -17.42 -9.05
C VAL A 668 -32.08 -16.33 -8.94
N GLU A 669 -31.70 -15.11 -9.30
CA GLU A 669 -32.58 -13.95 -9.24
C GLU A 669 -33.61 -13.94 -10.38
N GLU A 670 -34.58 -13.03 -10.25
CA GLU A 670 -35.58 -12.78 -11.29
C GLU A 670 -34.88 -12.31 -12.58
N GLY A 671 -35.22 -12.92 -13.71
CA GLY A 671 -34.58 -12.64 -15.01
C GLY A 671 -33.20 -13.27 -15.20
N ALA A 672 -32.67 -14.04 -14.24
CA ALA A 672 -31.45 -14.83 -14.43
C ALA A 672 -31.74 -16.17 -15.12
N LYS A 673 -30.73 -16.74 -15.80
CA LYS A 673 -30.88 -17.95 -16.62
C LYS A 673 -29.89 -19.05 -16.23
N ILE A 674 -30.36 -20.29 -16.17
CA ILE A 674 -29.51 -21.49 -16.09
C ILE A 674 -29.71 -22.32 -17.36
N ARG A 675 -28.62 -22.67 -18.04
CA ARG A 675 -28.60 -23.61 -19.18
C ARG A 675 -27.90 -24.91 -18.78
N LEU A 676 -28.54 -26.04 -19.01
CA LEU A 676 -28.00 -27.37 -18.69
C LEU A 676 -27.99 -28.27 -19.92
N ASP A 677 -26.79 -28.60 -20.39
CA ASP A 677 -26.60 -29.49 -21.54
C ASP A 677 -26.80 -30.97 -21.17
N LYS A 678 -26.68 -31.84 -22.17
CA LYS A 678 -26.82 -33.29 -22.04
C LYS A 678 -25.98 -33.83 -20.86
N LYS A 679 -26.67 -34.47 -19.90
CA LYS A 679 -26.08 -35.07 -18.69
C LYS A 679 -25.42 -34.07 -17.72
N ALA A 680 -25.57 -32.76 -17.91
CA ALA A 680 -25.17 -31.76 -16.92
C ALA A 680 -25.98 -31.91 -15.63
N ARG A 681 -25.39 -31.58 -14.48
CA ARG A 681 -26.03 -31.77 -13.16
C ARG A 681 -25.80 -30.60 -12.22
N ILE A 682 -26.88 -30.14 -11.59
CA ILE A 682 -26.80 -29.38 -10.34
C ILE A 682 -27.12 -30.35 -9.20
N ILE A 683 -26.26 -30.45 -8.20
CA ILE A 683 -26.38 -31.37 -7.06
C ILE A 683 -26.40 -30.55 -5.77
N ILE A 684 -27.54 -30.53 -5.10
CA ILE A 684 -27.74 -29.87 -3.81
C ILE A 684 -27.63 -30.93 -2.72
N LYS A 685 -26.56 -30.85 -1.91
CA LYS A 685 -26.34 -31.75 -0.78
C LYS A 685 -27.33 -31.46 0.36
N PRO A 686 -27.55 -32.37 1.32
CA PRO A 686 -28.67 -32.29 2.26
C PRO A 686 -28.72 -31.03 3.15
N SER A 687 -27.58 -30.38 3.39
CA SER A 687 -27.50 -29.14 4.18
C SER A 687 -27.47 -27.86 3.32
N ALA A 688 -27.38 -27.98 2.00
CA ALA A 688 -27.30 -26.85 1.09
C ALA A 688 -28.68 -26.37 0.62
N GLU A 689 -28.71 -25.14 0.10
CA GLU A 689 -29.92 -24.49 -0.37
C GLU A 689 -29.84 -24.09 -1.85
N PHE A 690 -30.95 -24.27 -2.58
CA PHE A 690 -31.14 -23.73 -3.91
C PHE A 690 -32.39 -22.85 -3.92
N ILE A 691 -32.19 -21.54 -4.11
CA ILE A 691 -33.24 -20.52 -4.07
C ILE A 691 -33.47 -20.02 -5.50
N PHE A 692 -34.69 -20.18 -6.00
CA PHE A 692 -35.07 -19.80 -7.36
C PHE A 692 -36.17 -18.73 -7.34
N LYS A 693 -35.82 -17.48 -7.65
CA LYS A 693 -36.70 -16.30 -7.54
C LYS A 693 -37.24 -15.87 -8.91
N LYS A 694 -37.96 -16.75 -9.62
CA LYS A 694 -38.48 -16.50 -10.99
C LYS A 694 -37.40 -16.30 -12.07
N GLY A 695 -36.32 -17.07 -12.00
CA GLY A 695 -35.39 -17.19 -13.14
C GLY A 695 -35.95 -18.08 -14.26
N ALA A 696 -35.12 -18.38 -15.25
CA ALA A 696 -35.37 -19.39 -16.28
C ALA A 696 -34.39 -20.57 -16.16
N ILE A 697 -34.86 -21.80 -16.38
CA ILE A 697 -34.00 -22.99 -16.51
C ILE A 697 -34.28 -23.66 -17.85
N GLU A 698 -33.29 -23.60 -18.73
CA GLU A 698 -33.28 -24.36 -19.99
C GLU A 698 -32.46 -25.63 -19.78
N LYS A 699 -33.09 -26.79 -19.93
CA LYS A 699 -32.41 -28.06 -19.69
C LYS A 699 -32.68 -29.07 -20.79
N HIS A 700 -31.60 -29.69 -21.28
CA HIS A 700 -31.68 -30.89 -22.10
C HIS A 700 -32.41 -32.01 -21.31
N ASN A 701 -33.16 -32.89 -21.99
CA ASN A 701 -33.97 -33.94 -21.33
C ASN A 701 -33.19 -34.87 -20.37
N ARG A 702 -31.91 -35.12 -20.66
CA ARG A 702 -30.96 -35.89 -19.82
C ARG A 702 -30.21 -35.09 -18.75
N ALA A 703 -30.39 -33.77 -18.65
CA ALA A 703 -29.84 -32.95 -17.58
C ALA A 703 -30.68 -33.11 -16.30
N LYS A 704 -30.07 -32.92 -15.13
CA LYS A 704 -30.76 -33.09 -13.83
C LYS A 704 -30.42 -31.98 -12.84
N VAL A 705 -31.42 -31.54 -12.08
CA VAL A 705 -31.23 -30.86 -10.80
C VAL A 705 -31.59 -31.88 -9.73
N ILE A 706 -30.65 -32.20 -8.85
CA ILE A 706 -30.73 -33.30 -7.89
C ILE A 706 -30.64 -32.70 -6.49
N ARG A 707 -31.63 -32.99 -5.64
CA ARG A 707 -31.57 -32.72 -4.21
C ARG A 707 -31.35 -34.04 -3.48
N GLU A 708 -30.20 -34.19 -2.83
CA GLU A 708 -29.92 -35.37 -2.02
C GLU A 708 -30.70 -35.29 -0.69
N ARG A 709 -31.30 -36.40 -0.29
CA ARG A 709 -31.99 -36.51 1.01
C ARG A 709 -30.95 -36.74 2.10
N LYS A 710 -31.23 -36.26 3.32
CA LYS A 710 -30.49 -36.73 4.51
C LYS A 710 -30.76 -38.24 4.62
N SER A 711 -29.70 -39.04 4.47
CA SER A 711 -29.71 -40.46 4.77
C SER A 711 -29.79 -40.67 6.28
#